data_AF-A0A2E5G4Z8-F1
#
_entry.id   AF-A0A2E5G4Z8-F1
#
_cell.length_a   1.000
_cell.length_b   1.000
_cell.length_c   1.000
_cell.angle_alpha   90.00
_cell.angle_beta   90.00
_cell.angle_gamma   90.00
#
_symmetry.space_group_name_H-M   'P 1'
#
loop_
_entity.id
_entity.type
_entity.pdbx_description
1 polymer ?
#
loop_
_entity_poly.entity_id
_entity_poly.type
_entity_poly.pdbx_seq_one_letter_code
_entity_poly.pdbx_strand_id
1 'polypeptide(L)'
;MWSKFPVISSILLIMTGISSGQVELATDGRAKAVIVSPHPVNVPPAGAVGIATLSLSSTRSGTLLHESFDGQPGASIAPRGWQAREGSFVIGPSGIISAKRGQENQFRATADKPLPIPHRVTEDNTLTLRFVLHLPGARKEEAWTYVRLHTAEGKRWTHGFKIEIGRQGTTASFALAAEPNDPDRVPIPNDSGSVIELQMVLGAKRVTWSWRPHGTDEPWRSIASWGVAEPPTITGVRLVSSNHIDNSADDHEAKRLVSAAQDLAMRLEQITGGPFLAVTEDQAPGGMSRIFVGDPPTIRALCPDVDFQHLGPDEILVRTVCNDLVLSGGRPRGYIYAIYTFLQDQLGCRFWEPDAIHIPRTPNLQLPLLNIRYQPPLEFRVFSGLIGSKHETRVWHRLSFDLQFDPGTHSIPKLLPKKLFTQHPDWFMYCPDDDYPNEKYSYKSTLRNFQRTIETETERTDLDQIAEWIEIAKKTRRLPQQPCVQSKGARETITRNALAELEQKYPSWTQYPKVLWITQNDGRGMCRCADCKAIQESEGSDSANWLMMVNDIAEKVAQKYPDVLVGMFAYLHTEAAPRTLRARDNVLIYSALLQSNKRDSVSHYAGHANDLRRWSQIAKHHWVWDYDANFRNFFQPHPNYYVHLENMKFFREIGTHGAMVQAAWGQAADMAAMRTWITAQMLWDPDQDPRQLMMKFTNGYYGPAGRWVMMYIDLMLAAVQRNSDYWLGCYRTDTTGWLELEDVHAAIYLLEQAARAVADDAVLSHRVWMARRHIDFAWLDRYDEFVETAQEKNIALNLPDPVAVVDSLAPYRNAWGNFREGPRPADFYVYFDKLRTQFPQ
;
A
#
# COMPACT_ATOMS: atom_id res chain seq x y z
N MET A 1 -5.00 -36.92 66.91
CA MET A 1 -4.97 -35.49 66.54
C MET A 1 -5.62 -35.41 65.15
N TRP A 2 -6.95 -35.27 65.06
CA TRP A 2 -7.66 -34.13 64.42
C TRP A 2 -7.02 -33.70 63.07
N SER A 3 -7.66 -33.64 61.89
CA SER A 3 -9.09 -33.59 61.53
C SER A 3 -9.29 -33.51 60.00
N LYS A 4 -10.38 -34.15 59.51
CA LYS A 4 -11.32 -33.77 58.41
C LYS A 4 -10.98 -33.97 56.90
N PHE A 5 -11.71 -34.94 56.32
CA PHE A 5 -12.24 -35.13 54.94
C PHE A 5 -13.00 -33.90 54.36
N PRO A 6 -13.58 -33.92 53.12
CA PRO A 6 -13.28 -34.63 51.84
C PRO A 6 -13.38 -33.69 50.58
N VAL A 7 -12.88 -34.09 49.41
CA VAL A 7 -13.41 -33.60 48.11
C VAL A 7 -13.64 -34.75 47.14
N ILE A 8 -14.89 -35.20 47.17
CA ILE A 8 -15.76 -35.70 46.09
C ILE A 8 -15.07 -35.94 44.73
N SER A 9 -14.88 -37.23 44.42
CA SER A 9 -14.96 -37.76 43.06
C SER A 9 -16.40 -37.61 42.54
N SER A 10 -16.54 -37.09 41.32
CA SER A 10 -17.67 -37.15 40.36
C SER A 10 -17.63 -35.81 39.61
N ILE A 11 -17.21 -35.71 38.35
CA ILE A 11 -17.78 -36.39 37.19
C ILE A 11 -16.69 -36.49 36.12
N LEU A 12 -16.33 -37.74 35.81
CA LEU A 12 -15.86 -38.15 34.50
C LEU A 12 -17.07 -38.02 33.56
N LEU A 13 -17.19 -36.88 32.88
CA LEU A 13 -17.88 -36.77 31.59
C LEU A 13 -16.83 -36.27 30.60
N ILE A 14 -15.84 -37.14 30.39
CA ILE A 14 -15.26 -37.30 29.07
C ILE A 14 -16.43 -37.76 28.20
N MET A 15 -17.16 -36.80 27.62
CA MET A 15 -18.00 -37.12 26.48
C MET A 15 -17.06 -37.57 25.37
N THR A 16 -16.92 -38.89 25.28
CA THR A 16 -16.63 -39.61 24.03
C THR A 16 -17.63 -39.12 22.99
N GLY A 17 -17.19 -38.11 22.25
CA GLY A 17 -18.00 -37.38 21.30
C GLY A 17 -17.31 -36.13 20.75
N ILE A 18 -15.97 -36.06 20.77
CA ILE A 18 -15.29 -35.22 19.78
C ILE A 18 -15.41 -36.00 18.48
N SER A 19 -16.56 -35.88 17.80
CA SER A 19 -16.56 -35.99 16.36
C SER A 19 -15.40 -35.10 15.91
N SER A 20 -14.37 -35.69 15.32
CA SER A 20 -13.29 -34.97 14.67
C SER A 20 -13.94 -34.08 13.62
N GLY A 21 -14.29 -32.85 14.01
CA GLY A 21 -14.92 -31.86 13.17
C GLY A 21 -13.88 -31.41 12.17
N GLN A 22 -13.76 -32.14 11.07
CA GLN A 22 -13.08 -31.63 9.90
C GLN A 22 -13.98 -30.56 9.31
N VAL A 23 -13.45 -29.35 9.11
CA VAL A 23 -14.16 -28.33 8.36
C VAL A 23 -14.12 -28.77 6.90
N GLU A 24 -15.26 -29.24 6.40
CA GLU A 24 -15.42 -29.58 5.00
C GLU A 24 -15.85 -28.35 4.20
N LEU A 25 -14.97 -27.91 3.31
CA LEU A 25 -15.20 -26.85 2.34
C LEU A 25 -15.43 -27.52 0.96
N ALA A 26 -16.65 -27.39 0.45
CA ALA A 26 -17.15 -27.86 -0.88
C ALA A 26 -17.27 -29.39 -1.14
N THR A 27 -18.40 -29.82 -1.74
CA THR A 27 -18.66 -31.23 -2.20
C THR A 27 -19.51 -31.36 -3.47
N ASP A 28 -20.25 -30.34 -3.93
CA ASP A 28 -21.20 -30.52 -5.05
C ASP A 28 -21.63 -29.23 -5.79
N GLY A 29 -20.84 -28.14 -5.72
CA GLY A 29 -21.14 -26.89 -6.43
C GLY A 29 -22.24 -26.02 -5.77
N ARG A 30 -22.73 -26.38 -4.58
CA ARG A 30 -23.54 -25.52 -3.70
C ARG A 30 -22.63 -24.90 -2.63
N ALA A 31 -22.95 -23.69 -2.14
CA ALA A 31 -22.19 -23.05 -1.08
C ALA A 31 -22.21 -23.93 0.19
N LYS A 32 -21.09 -24.58 0.52
CA LYS A 32 -20.93 -25.42 1.71
C LYS A 32 -20.51 -24.62 2.94
N ALA A 33 -19.95 -23.43 2.73
CA ALA A 33 -19.62 -22.51 3.81
C ALA A 33 -19.88 -21.05 3.42
N VAL A 34 -20.14 -20.23 4.45
CA VAL A 34 -20.38 -18.79 4.32
C VAL A 34 -19.31 -18.03 5.08
N ILE A 35 -18.76 -16.99 4.46
CA ILE A 35 -17.77 -16.09 5.09
C ILE A 35 -18.55 -15.02 5.87
N VAL A 36 -18.31 -14.95 7.17
CA VAL A 36 -18.93 -14.00 8.09
C VAL A 36 -17.91 -12.92 8.44
N SER A 37 -18.16 -11.69 7.98
CA SER A 37 -17.33 -10.52 8.21
C SER A 37 -18.06 -9.48 9.08
N PRO A 38 -17.38 -8.75 9.99
CA PRO A 38 -17.98 -7.65 10.75
C PRO A 38 -18.39 -6.46 9.87
N HIS A 39 -17.91 -6.41 8.62
CA HIS A 39 -18.24 -5.37 7.67
C HIS A 39 -19.02 -5.94 6.47
N PRO A 40 -20.09 -5.26 6.02
CA PRO A 40 -20.90 -5.72 4.91
C PRO A 40 -20.10 -5.67 3.61
N VAL A 41 -20.03 -6.82 2.92
CA VAL A 41 -19.24 -6.97 1.70
C VAL A 41 -19.99 -6.51 0.45
N ASN A 42 -21.33 -6.55 0.48
CA ASN A 42 -22.21 -6.31 -0.68
C ASN A 42 -23.33 -5.30 -0.43
N VAL A 43 -23.35 -4.62 0.72
CA VAL A 43 -24.43 -3.67 1.06
C VAL A 43 -23.98 -2.25 0.72
N PRO A 44 -24.80 -1.45 0.00
CA PRO A 44 -24.57 -0.02 -0.10
C PRO A 44 -24.38 0.56 1.31
N PRO A 45 -23.46 1.50 1.53
CA PRO A 45 -23.17 2.00 2.87
C PRO A 45 -24.46 2.46 3.55
N ALA A 46 -24.64 2.10 4.83
CA ALA A 46 -25.75 2.58 5.64
C ALA A 46 -25.82 4.12 5.53
N GLY A 47 -26.95 4.64 5.07
CA GLY A 47 -27.12 6.07 4.81
C GLY A 47 -26.74 6.55 3.41
N ALA A 48 -26.90 5.76 2.35
CA ALA A 48 -26.90 6.29 0.97
C ALA A 48 -28.24 6.99 0.62
N VAL A 49 -28.16 8.06 -0.18
CA VAL A 49 -29.35 8.70 -0.72
C VAL A 49 -29.96 7.78 -1.77
N GLY A 50 -31.21 7.40 -1.61
CA GLY A 50 -31.88 6.52 -2.58
C GLY A 50 -33.38 6.74 -2.64
N ILE A 51 -33.97 6.16 -3.68
CA ILE A 51 -35.39 6.27 -3.99
C ILE A 51 -36.07 4.98 -3.56
N ALA A 52 -37.12 5.11 -2.74
CA ALA A 52 -37.92 3.97 -2.27
C ALA A 52 -39.11 3.70 -3.20
N THR A 53 -39.80 4.76 -3.61
CA THR A 53 -40.94 4.68 -4.53
C THR A 53 -40.88 5.78 -5.57
N LEU A 54 -41.45 5.51 -6.73
CA LEU A 54 -41.56 6.44 -7.85
C LEU A 54 -42.93 6.25 -8.50
N SER A 55 -43.65 7.35 -8.72
CA SER A 55 -44.93 7.33 -9.43
C SER A 55 -45.06 8.50 -10.39
N LEU A 56 -45.62 8.24 -11.56
CA LEU A 56 -45.98 9.24 -12.56
C LEU A 56 -47.45 9.06 -12.89
N SER A 57 -48.25 10.12 -12.75
CA SER A 57 -49.70 10.07 -12.98
C SER A 57 -50.18 11.30 -13.74
N SER A 58 -51.25 11.15 -14.49
CA SER A 58 -51.92 12.21 -15.23
C SER A 58 -53.31 12.47 -14.66
N THR A 59 -53.78 13.72 -14.75
CA THR A 59 -55.13 14.09 -14.30
C THR A 59 -56.26 13.40 -15.05
N ARG A 60 -56.04 13.00 -16.32
CA ARG A 60 -57.03 12.26 -17.12
C ARG A 60 -56.77 10.77 -17.21
N SER A 61 -55.51 10.39 -17.38
CA SER A 61 -55.13 9.00 -17.69
C SER A 61 -54.83 8.17 -16.44
N GLY A 62 -54.86 8.76 -15.24
CA GLY A 62 -54.49 8.06 -14.01
C GLY A 62 -53.00 7.75 -13.95
N THR A 63 -52.63 6.62 -13.35
CA THR A 63 -51.22 6.21 -13.17
C THR A 63 -50.60 5.77 -14.50
N LEU A 64 -49.52 6.44 -14.90
CA LEU A 64 -48.74 6.15 -16.11
C LEU A 64 -47.53 5.25 -15.82
N LEU A 65 -46.93 5.38 -14.62
CA LEU A 65 -45.84 4.55 -14.12
C LEU A 65 -45.92 4.51 -12.59
N HIS A 66 -45.71 3.34 -11.99
CA HIS A 66 -45.55 3.22 -10.55
C HIS A 66 -44.53 2.11 -10.25
N GLU A 67 -43.51 2.45 -9.48
CA GLU A 67 -42.46 1.55 -9.03
C GLU A 67 -42.35 1.61 -7.51
N SER A 68 -42.41 0.43 -6.89
CA SER A 68 -41.86 0.21 -5.56
C SER A 68 -40.59 -0.64 -5.68
N PHE A 69 -39.51 -0.22 -5.04
CA PHE A 69 -38.22 -0.89 -5.14
C PHE A 69 -37.98 -1.93 -4.03
N ASP A 70 -39.06 -2.42 -3.40
CA ASP A 70 -39.00 -3.51 -2.43
C ASP A 70 -38.50 -4.81 -3.08
N GLY A 71 -37.54 -5.49 -2.43
CA GLY A 71 -36.97 -6.74 -2.95
C GLY A 71 -35.76 -7.25 -2.17
N GLN A 72 -35.21 -8.38 -2.62
CA GLN A 72 -33.99 -8.97 -2.04
C GLN A 72 -32.79 -8.01 -2.17
N PRO A 73 -32.05 -7.72 -1.09
CA PRO A 73 -30.87 -6.88 -1.15
C PRO A 73 -29.85 -7.41 -2.17
N GLY A 74 -29.27 -6.50 -2.97
CA GLY A 74 -28.33 -6.83 -4.05
C GLY A 74 -28.99 -7.15 -5.40
N ALA A 75 -30.32 -7.31 -5.46
CA ALA A 75 -31.01 -7.60 -6.72
C ALA A 75 -30.96 -6.42 -7.70
N SER A 76 -30.80 -6.73 -8.99
CA SER A 76 -30.81 -5.75 -10.09
C SER A 76 -32.24 -5.26 -10.37
N ILE A 77 -32.37 -4.01 -10.81
CA ILE A 77 -33.64 -3.45 -11.28
C ILE A 77 -33.91 -3.71 -12.78
N ALA A 78 -32.95 -4.27 -13.51
CA ALA A 78 -33.10 -4.54 -14.95
C ALA A 78 -34.32 -5.43 -15.30
N PRO A 79 -34.64 -6.49 -14.53
CA PRO A 79 -35.84 -7.31 -14.78
C PRO A 79 -37.15 -6.53 -14.70
N ARG A 80 -37.15 -5.35 -14.07
CA ARG A 80 -38.30 -4.44 -13.99
C ARG A 80 -38.41 -3.51 -15.20
N GLY A 81 -37.67 -3.76 -16.28
CA GLY A 81 -37.72 -2.99 -17.52
C GLY A 81 -36.87 -1.70 -17.49
N TRP A 82 -35.96 -1.57 -16.54
CA TRP A 82 -34.98 -0.48 -16.49
C TRP A 82 -33.77 -0.79 -17.37
N GLN A 83 -33.44 0.13 -18.27
CA GLN A 83 -32.31 0.03 -19.21
C GLN A 83 -31.13 0.86 -18.69
N ALA A 84 -30.05 0.20 -18.29
CA ALA A 84 -28.85 0.88 -17.81
C ALA A 84 -28.15 1.66 -18.94
N ARG A 85 -27.67 2.87 -18.62
CA ARG A 85 -26.86 3.72 -19.50
C ARG A 85 -25.43 3.86 -19.00
N GLU A 86 -25.26 3.89 -17.68
CA GLU A 86 -23.99 4.03 -16.99
C GLU A 86 -24.11 3.31 -15.64
N GLY A 87 -23.11 2.54 -15.23
CA GLY A 87 -23.15 1.77 -13.99
C GLY A 87 -24.32 0.79 -13.88
N SER A 88 -24.66 0.39 -12.66
CA SER A 88 -25.82 -0.48 -12.39
C SER A 88 -26.48 -0.10 -11.06
N PHE A 89 -27.79 -0.34 -10.91
CA PHE A 89 -28.51 -0.14 -9.65
C PHE A 89 -28.75 -1.48 -8.96
N VAL A 90 -28.71 -1.49 -7.63
CA VAL A 90 -29.08 -2.62 -6.77
C VAL A 90 -30.08 -2.20 -5.70
N ILE A 91 -30.98 -3.12 -5.32
CA ILE A 91 -31.92 -2.95 -4.21
C ILE A 91 -31.17 -3.08 -2.87
N GLY A 92 -31.40 -2.17 -1.94
CA GLY A 92 -30.82 -2.17 -0.60
C GLY A 92 -31.73 -2.81 0.47
N PRO A 93 -31.23 -2.98 1.71
CA PRO A 93 -31.93 -3.64 2.83
C PRO A 93 -33.27 -3.04 3.29
N SER A 94 -33.63 -1.84 2.79
CA SER A 94 -34.87 -1.13 3.16
C SER A 94 -35.76 -0.80 1.96
N GLY A 95 -35.64 -1.54 0.85
CA GLY A 95 -36.39 -1.24 -0.39
C GLY A 95 -35.88 0.02 -1.11
N ILE A 96 -34.68 0.49 -0.76
CA ILE A 96 -34.05 1.68 -1.32
C ILE A 96 -33.10 1.26 -2.43
N ILE A 97 -33.24 1.81 -3.64
CA ILE A 97 -32.26 1.57 -4.71
C ILE A 97 -31.08 2.55 -4.64
N SER A 98 -29.89 2.03 -4.92
CA SER A 98 -28.67 2.82 -5.01
C SER A 98 -27.74 2.31 -6.11
N ALA A 99 -26.83 3.16 -6.56
CA ALA A 99 -25.80 2.76 -7.52
C ALA A 99 -24.90 1.67 -6.92
N LYS A 100 -24.68 0.59 -7.68
CA LYS A 100 -23.66 -0.40 -7.41
C LYS A 100 -22.29 0.28 -7.46
N ARG A 101 -21.38 -0.12 -6.57
CA ARG A 101 -20.02 0.42 -6.52
C ARG A 101 -19.29 0.19 -7.85
N GLY A 102 -18.69 1.25 -8.40
CA GLY A 102 -17.78 1.19 -9.55
C GLY A 102 -16.32 1.02 -9.13
N GLN A 103 -15.39 1.55 -9.91
CA GLN A 103 -13.99 1.69 -9.50
C GLN A 103 -13.84 2.86 -8.51
N GLU A 104 -12.89 2.75 -7.57
CA GLU A 104 -12.65 3.74 -6.49
C GLU A 104 -13.83 3.95 -5.49
N ASN A 105 -14.01 5.19 -5.00
CA ASN A 105 -15.07 5.63 -4.08
C ASN A 105 -16.26 6.27 -4.82
N GLN A 106 -16.36 6.10 -6.15
CA GLN A 106 -17.44 6.64 -6.95
C GLN A 106 -18.57 5.61 -7.12
N PHE A 107 -19.76 5.97 -6.66
CA PHE A 107 -20.97 5.18 -6.85
C PHE A 107 -21.85 5.89 -7.87
N ARG A 108 -21.72 5.57 -9.16
CA ARG A 108 -22.47 6.24 -10.23
C ARG A 108 -23.29 5.25 -11.05
N ALA A 109 -24.59 5.50 -11.16
CA ALA A 109 -25.48 4.72 -12.02
C ALA A 109 -26.56 5.60 -12.66
N THR A 110 -26.88 5.29 -13.92
CA THR A 110 -27.95 5.91 -14.70
C THR A 110 -28.76 4.82 -15.40
N ALA A 111 -30.09 4.86 -15.28
CA ALA A 111 -30.99 3.93 -15.93
C ALA A 111 -32.26 4.62 -16.45
N ASP A 112 -32.77 4.14 -17.59
CA ASP A 112 -33.95 4.68 -18.26
C ASP A 112 -35.10 3.68 -18.23
N LYS A 113 -36.33 4.19 -18.12
CA LYS A 113 -37.55 3.39 -18.29
C LYS A 113 -38.54 4.13 -19.19
N PRO A 114 -38.89 3.58 -20.36
CA PRO A 114 -39.87 4.21 -21.25
C PRO A 114 -41.28 4.11 -20.67
N LEU A 115 -42.12 5.08 -21.01
CA LEU A 115 -43.56 4.98 -20.79
C LEU A 115 -44.17 4.05 -21.86
N PRO A 116 -45.15 3.21 -21.49
CA PRO A 116 -45.87 2.39 -22.47
C PRO A 116 -46.52 3.23 -23.58
N ILE A 117 -47.01 4.42 -23.24
CA ILE A 117 -47.61 5.37 -24.17
C ILE A 117 -47.06 6.78 -23.86
N PRO A 118 -46.52 7.52 -24.84
CA PRO A 118 -46.10 8.91 -24.64
C PRO A 118 -47.25 9.79 -24.15
N HIS A 119 -46.97 10.65 -23.18
CA HIS A 119 -47.94 11.54 -22.56
C HIS A 119 -47.71 12.99 -22.95
N ARG A 120 -48.66 13.58 -23.68
CA ARG A 120 -48.62 15.01 -24.04
C ARG A 120 -49.27 15.85 -22.95
N VAL A 121 -48.50 16.79 -22.39
CA VAL A 121 -49.00 17.73 -21.38
C VAL A 121 -49.88 18.79 -22.05
N THR A 122 -51.08 19.04 -21.49
CA THR A 122 -52.00 20.09 -21.95
C THR A 122 -52.59 20.86 -20.76
N GLU A 123 -53.35 21.93 -20.99
CA GLU A 123 -53.94 22.72 -19.90
C GLU A 123 -54.92 21.90 -19.04
N ASP A 124 -55.61 20.94 -19.67
CA ASP A 124 -56.60 20.04 -19.08
C ASP A 124 -56.05 18.65 -18.74
N ASN A 125 -54.77 18.39 -19.05
CA ASN A 125 -54.10 17.12 -18.80
C ASN A 125 -52.68 17.34 -18.27
N THR A 126 -52.59 17.56 -16.96
CA THR A 126 -51.32 17.80 -16.27
C THR A 126 -50.69 16.49 -15.82
N LEU A 127 -49.38 16.52 -15.64
CA LEU A 127 -48.58 15.38 -15.21
C LEU A 127 -48.05 15.61 -13.81
N THR A 128 -48.16 14.61 -12.95
CA THR A 128 -47.65 14.63 -11.58
C THR A 128 -46.60 13.53 -11.41
N LEU A 129 -45.37 13.92 -11.09
CA LEU A 129 -44.29 13.02 -10.70
C LEU A 129 -44.14 13.07 -9.18
N ARG A 130 -44.19 11.90 -8.53
CA ARG A 130 -43.90 11.76 -7.09
C ARG A 130 -42.85 10.70 -6.84
N PHE A 131 -42.00 10.91 -5.85
CA PHE A 131 -41.07 9.90 -5.38
C PHE A 131 -40.71 10.12 -3.91
N VAL A 132 -40.34 9.03 -3.23
CA VAL A 132 -39.89 9.05 -1.84
C VAL A 132 -38.37 8.94 -1.81
N LEU A 133 -37.73 9.90 -1.15
CA LEU A 133 -36.29 10.01 -1.02
C LEU A 133 -35.86 9.74 0.43
N HIS A 134 -34.86 8.88 0.61
CA HIS A 134 -34.18 8.73 1.90
C HIS A 134 -32.94 9.62 1.94
N LEU A 135 -32.85 10.49 2.95
CA LEU A 135 -31.67 11.30 3.22
C LEU A 135 -30.62 10.49 4.00
N PRO A 136 -29.32 10.82 3.85
CA PRO A 136 -28.25 10.04 4.42
C PRO A 136 -28.13 10.29 5.93
N GLY A 137 -27.78 9.24 6.69
CA GLY A 137 -27.40 9.36 8.10
C GLY A 137 -25.96 9.87 8.23
N ALA A 138 -25.78 11.19 8.32
CA ALA A 138 -24.61 11.89 8.86
C ALA A 138 -23.17 11.57 8.35
N ARG A 139 -22.93 10.77 7.30
CA ARG A 139 -21.56 10.29 6.94
C ARG A 139 -21.14 10.38 5.47
N LYS A 140 -21.46 11.45 4.73
CA LYS A 140 -21.03 11.60 3.32
C LYS A 140 -20.78 13.07 2.93
N GLU A 141 -19.59 13.42 2.45
CA GLU A 141 -19.30 14.80 2.01
C GLU A 141 -20.17 15.26 0.82
N GLU A 142 -20.49 14.40 -0.15
CA GLU A 142 -21.32 14.77 -1.31
C GLU A 142 -22.13 13.59 -1.91
N ALA A 143 -23.45 13.77 -2.07
CA ALA A 143 -24.33 12.78 -2.69
C ALA A 143 -25.39 13.41 -3.62
N TRP A 144 -25.68 12.72 -4.73
CA TRP A 144 -26.60 13.12 -5.78
C TRP A 144 -27.56 11.97 -6.10
N THR A 145 -28.86 12.20 -6.00
CA THR A 145 -29.88 11.27 -6.49
C THR A 145 -31.05 12.08 -7.08
N TYR A 146 -31.45 11.75 -8.31
CA TYR A 146 -32.54 12.47 -8.98
C TYR A 146 -33.30 11.63 -10.00
N VAL A 147 -34.53 12.08 -10.26
CA VAL A 147 -35.45 11.53 -11.26
C VAL A 147 -35.64 12.56 -12.37
N ARG A 148 -35.53 12.14 -13.63
CA ARG A 148 -35.65 13.01 -14.81
C ARG A 148 -36.72 12.48 -15.76
N LEU A 149 -37.52 13.37 -16.37
CA LEU A 149 -38.44 12.98 -17.44
C LEU A 149 -37.73 12.98 -18.81
N HIS A 150 -37.98 11.94 -19.61
CA HIS A 150 -37.61 11.92 -21.03
C HIS A 150 -38.70 12.60 -21.84
N THR A 151 -38.33 13.43 -22.81
CA THR A 151 -39.30 14.05 -23.72
C THR A 151 -39.01 13.71 -25.18
N ALA A 152 -40.05 13.67 -26.01
CA ALA A 152 -39.95 13.38 -27.44
C ALA A 152 -39.17 14.46 -28.19
N GLU A 153 -39.21 15.71 -27.69
CA GLU A 153 -38.58 16.88 -28.30
C GLU A 153 -37.08 16.98 -27.97
N GLY A 154 -36.51 15.99 -27.27
CA GLY A 154 -35.11 16.02 -26.83
C GLY A 154 -34.81 17.07 -25.76
N LYS A 155 -35.84 17.81 -25.30
CA LYS A 155 -35.75 18.78 -24.20
C LYS A 155 -35.48 18.00 -22.90
N ARG A 156 -34.43 18.36 -22.17
CA ARG A 156 -34.07 17.71 -20.90
C ARG A 156 -34.67 18.51 -19.75
N TRP A 157 -35.65 17.94 -19.04
CA TRP A 157 -36.21 18.53 -17.83
C TRP A 157 -35.58 17.82 -16.62
N THR A 158 -34.44 18.33 -16.15
CA THR A 158 -33.72 17.85 -14.95
C THR A 158 -34.10 18.64 -13.73
N HIS A 159 -34.51 17.99 -12.65
CA HIS A 159 -34.30 18.55 -11.31
C HIS A 159 -34.10 17.44 -10.28
N GLY A 160 -33.15 17.62 -9.37
CA GLY A 160 -33.06 16.82 -8.16
C GLY A 160 -31.96 17.29 -7.23
N PHE A 161 -31.54 16.42 -6.31
CA PHE A 161 -30.94 16.87 -5.06
C PHE A 161 -29.43 16.81 -5.08
N LYS A 162 -28.84 17.85 -4.48
CA LYS A 162 -27.47 17.85 -3.98
C LYS A 162 -27.50 17.88 -2.46
N ILE A 163 -26.85 16.91 -1.84
CA ILE A 163 -26.58 16.94 -0.40
C ILE A 163 -25.08 17.16 -0.23
N GLU A 164 -24.73 18.27 0.41
CA GLU A 164 -23.36 18.56 0.86
C GLU A 164 -23.34 18.41 2.39
N ILE A 165 -22.33 17.72 2.93
CA ILE A 165 -22.11 17.70 4.38
C ILE A 165 -20.84 18.48 4.66
N GLY A 166 -21.02 19.67 5.26
CA GLY A 166 -19.92 20.52 5.70
C GLY A 166 -19.59 20.31 7.18
N ARG A 167 -18.50 20.93 7.66
CA ARG A 167 -18.07 20.89 9.07
C ARG A 167 -19.13 21.40 10.09
N GLN A 168 -20.20 22.04 9.62
CA GLN A 168 -21.29 22.58 10.45
C GLN A 168 -22.61 21.77 10.36
N GLY A 169 -22.65 20.66 9.61
CA GLY A 169 -23.82 19.80 9.46
C GLY A 169 -24.18 19.44 8.01
N THR A 170 -25.27 18.69 7.83
CA THR A 170 -25.81 18.29 6.52
C THR A 170 -26.65 19.42 5.93
N THR A 171 -26.32 19.90 4.73
CA THR A 171 -27.17 20.79 3.93
C THR A 171 -27.75 20.02 2.75
N ALA A 172 -29.08 19.83 2.75
CA ALA A 172 -29.80 19.29 1.60
C ALA A 172 -30.31 20.46 0.75
N SER A 173 -30.02 20.43 -0.55
CA SER A 173 -30.45 21.47 -1.50
C SER A 173 -31.03 20.87 -2.77
N PHE A 174 -31.99 21.57 -3.35
CA PHE A 174 -32.56 21.30 -4.65
C PHE A 174 -31.77 22.06 -5.71
N ALA A 175 -31.24 21.38 -6.71
CA ALA A 175 -30.61 22.01 -7.87
C ALA A 175 -31.70 22.38 -8.88
N LEU A 176 -31.84 23.68 -9.18
CA LEU A 176 -32.94 24.24 -9.97
C LEU A 176 -32.73 24.22 -11.50
N ALA A 177 -31.67 23.60 -12.04
CA ALA A 177 -31.26 23.83 -13.42
C ALA A 177 -30.88 22.59 -14.27
N ALA A 178 -30.71 22.86 -15.57
CA ALA A 178 -30.57 21.91 -16.68
C ALA A 178 -29.28 21.04 -16.66
N GLU A 179 -28.25 21.46 -15.92
CA GLU A 179 -26.94 20.79 -15.85
C GLU A 179 -26.29 20.85 -14.45
N PRO A 180 -25.32 19.96 -14.12
CA PRO A 180 -24.71 19.87 -12.78
C PRO A 180 -23.82 21.05 -12.31
N ASN A 181 -23.76 22.19 -13.01
CA ASN A 181 -22.80 23.28 -12.71
C ASN A 181 -23.43 24.69 -12.67
N ASP A 182 -24.76 24.80 -12.52
CA ASP A 182 -25.48 26.07 -12.43
C ASP A 182 -25.68 26.51 -10.95
N PRO A 183 -25.43 27.77 -10.55
CA PRO A 183 -25.39 28.20 -9.15
C PRO A 183 -26.72 28.24 -8.37
N ASP A 184 -27.89 28.15 -9.00
CA ASP A 184 -29.17 28.32 -8.30
C ASP A 184 -29.58 27.08 -7.49
N ARG A 185 -29.39 27.15 -6.16
CA ARG A 185 -29.70 26.08 -5.20
C ARG A 185 -30.75 26.55 -4.19
N VAL A 186 -31.82 25.75 -4.00
CA VAL A 186 -32.86 26.02 -2.97
C VAL A 186 -32.65 25.08 -1.79
N PRO A 187 -32.39 25.59 -0.57
CA PRO A 187 -32.21 24.74 0.61
C PRO A 187 -33.53 24.05 1.01
N ILE A 188 -33.44 22.79 1.42
CA ILE A 188 -34.55 22.10 2.08
C ILE A 188 -34.54 22.49 3.57
N PRO A 189 -35.70 22.80 4.16
CA PRO A 189 -35.81 23.06 5.59
C PRO A 189 -35.29 21.91 6.48
N ASN A 190 -34.63 22.29 7.59
CA ASN A 190 -34.03 21.35 8.55
C ASN A 190 -35.06 20.44 9.27
N ASP A 191 -36.34 20.79 9.25
CA ASP A 191 -37.44 20.03 9.86
C ASP A 191 -38.00 18.92 8.96
N SER A 192 -37.39 18.66 7.79
CA SER A 192 -37.88 17.70 6.80
C SER A 192 -37.73 16.21 7.17
N GLY A 193 -36.93 15.89 8.21
CA GLY A 193 -36.68 14.51 8.64
C GLY A 193 -35.75 13.73 7.71
N SER A 194 -35.61 12.41 7.91
CA SER A 194 -34.70 11.56 7.12
C SER A 194 -35.33 10.92 5.89
N VAL A 195 -36.65 11.08 5.69
CA VAL A 195 -37.38 10.54 4.54
C VAL A 195 -38.39 11.59 4.06
N ILE A 196 -38.32 11.94 2.78
CA ILE A 196 -39.08 13.06 2.20
C ILE A 196 -39.89 12.58 1.01
N GLU A 197 -41.14 13.04 0.95
CA GLU A 197 -41.98 12.93 -0.24
C GLU A 197 -41.86 14.17 -1.11
N LEU A 198 -41.72 13.95 -2.41
CA LEU A 198 -41.56 15.01 -3.39
C LEU A 198 -42.63 14.90 -4.45
N GLN A 199 -43.09 16.08 -4.89
CA GLN A 199 -44.09 16.20 -5.96
C GLN A 199 -43.69 17.31 -6.91
N MET A 200 -43.63 16.95 -8.19
CA MET A 200 -43.62 17.87 -9.31
C MET A 200 -44.96 17.79 -10.04
N VAL A 201 -45.61 18.93 -10.25
CA VAL A 201 -46.77 19.03 -11.15
C VAL A 201 -46.35 19.84 -12.38
N LEU A 202 -46.36 19.19 -13.54
CA LEU A 202 -46.05 19.78 -14.83
C LEU A 202 -47.37 20.04 -15.59
N GLY A 203 -47.70 21.32 -15.75
CA GLY A 203 -48.80 21.80 -16.57
C GLY A 203 -48.32 22.49 -17.84
N ALA A 204 -49.25 22.87 -18.72
CA ALA A 204 -48.94 23.43 -20.04
C ALA A 204 -48.10 24.72 -20.02
N LYS A 205 -48.27 25.55 -18.98
CA LYS A 205 -47.62 26.86 -18.87
C LYS A 205 -46.67 26.98 -17.68
N ARG A 206 -46.70 26.02 -16.76
CA ARG A 206 -46.02 26.13 -15.47
C ARG A 206 -45.71 24.76 -14.91
N VAL A 207 -44.57 24.66 -14.24
CA VAL A 207 -44.20 23.52 -13.40
C VAL A 207 -44.07 23.98 -11.96
N THR A 208 -44.58 23.19 -11.03
CA THR A 208 -44.50 23.45 -9.59
C THR A 208 -43.85 22.28 -8.88
N TRP A 209 -42.95 22.59 -7.94
CA TRP A 209 -42.30 21.63 -7.07
C TRP A 209 -42.74 21.85 -5.63
N SER A 210 -42.98 20.75 -4.92
CA SER A 210 -43.39 20.74 -3.53
C SER A 210 -42.86 19.52 -2.81
N TRP A 211 -42.77 19.60 -1.48
CA TRP A 211 -42.34 18.52 -0.61
C TRP A 211 -43.20 18.40 0.64
N ARG A 212 -43.11 17.26 1.32
CA ARG A 212 -43.59 17.05 2.69
C ARG A 212 -42.80 15.92 3.37
N PRO A 213 -42.79 15.83 4.71
CA PRO A 213 -42.24 14.67 5.39
C PRO A 213 -42.97 13.38 4.96
N HIS A 214 -42.23 12.28 4.73
CA HIS A 214 -42.85 11.02 4.34
C HIS A 214 -43.69 10.42 5.47
N GLY A 215 -44.86 9.87 5.13
CA GLY A 215 -45.74 9.21 6.10
C GLY A 215 -46.51 10.17 7.02
N THR A 216 -46.55 11.47 6.70
CA THR A 216 -47.37 12.45 7.41
C THR A 216 -48.52 12.96 6.52
N ASP A 217 -49.60 13.40 7.17
CA ASP A 217 -50.74 14.06 6.50
C ASP A 217 -50.52 15.58 6.34
N GLU A 218 -49.28 16.04 6.46
CA GLU A 218 -48.96 17.46 6.30
C GLU A 218 -49.24 17.94 4.86
N PRO A 219 -49.67 19.21 4.71
CA PRO A 219 -49.87 19.81 3.39
C PRO A 219 -48.54 19.94 2.64
N TRP A 220 -48.59 19.80 1.32
CA TRP A 220 -47.45 20.02 0.43
C TRP A 220 -46.91 21.45 0.58
N ARG A 221 -45.63 21.57 0.92
CA ARG A 221 -44.92 22.83 1.03
C ARG A 221 -44.24 23.16 -0.30
N SER A 222 -44.44 24.36 -0.82
CA SER A 222 -43.87 24.80 -2.10
C SER A 222 -42.34 24.93 -2.03
N ILE A 223 -41.63 24.44 -3.05
CA ILE A 223 -40.19 24.65 -3.24
C ILE A 223 -39.96 25.78 -4.25
N ALA A 224 -40.43 25.58 -5.48
CA ALA A 224 -40.18 26.47 -6.61
C ALA A 224 -41.25 26.28 -7.68
N SER A 225 -41.43 27.30 -8.52
CA SER A 225 -42.35 27.27 -9.65
C SER A 225 -41.85 28.21 -10.75
N TRP A 226 -41.92 27.77 -12.01
CA TRP A 226 -41.52 28.59 -13.15
C TRP A 226 -42.32 28.27 -14.41
N GLY A 227 -42.20 29.16 -15.42
CA GLY A 227 -42.92 29.06 -16.68
C GLY A 227 -42.37 27.96 -17.61
N VAL A 228 -43.26 27.37 -18.40
CA VAL A 228 -42.94 26.38 -19.44
C VAL A 228 -43.18 27.04 -20.79
N ALA A 229 -42.15 27.11 -21.63
CA ALA A 229 -42.24 27.77 -22.94
C ALA A 229 -43.20 27.05 -23.89
N GLU A 230 -43.15 25.71 -23.92
CA GLU A 230 -44.06 24.86 -24.69
C GLU A 230 -44.35 23.55 -23.94
N PRO A 231 -45.59 23.03 -23.97
CA PRO A 231 -45.94 21.78 -23.29
C PRO A 231 -45.20 20.58 -23.90
N PRO A 232 -44.42 19.81 -23.13
CA PRO A 232 -43.64 18.70 -23.65
C PRO A 232 -44.46 17.41 -23.80
N THR A 233 -43.97 16.50 -24.65
CA THR A 233 -44.46 15.11 -24.72
C THR A 233 -43.50 14.20 -23.96
N ILE A 234 -43.96 13.64 -22.85
CA ILE A 234 -43.15 12.79 -21.97
C ILE A 234 -43.16 11.34 -22.48
N THR A 235 -41.97 10.77 -22.65
CA THR A 235 -41.77 9.43 -23.22
C THR A 235 -41.22 8.42 -22.22
N GLY A 236 -40.82 8.84 -21.03
CA GLY A 236 -40.17 7.96 -20.04
C GLY A 236 -39.63 8.69 -18.82
N VAL A 237 -38.95 7.93 -17.97
CA VAL A 237 -38.23 8.43 -16.78
C VAL A 237 -36.78 7.93 -16.79
N ARG A 238 -35.86 8.74 -16.26
CA ARG A 238 -34.46 8.38 -15.98
C ARG A 238 -34.19 8.50 -14.50
N LEU A 239 -33.52 7.48 -13.96
CA LEU A 239 -32.94 7.48 -12.62
C LEU A 239 -31.45 7.75 -12.71
N VAL A 240 -30.96 8.61 -11.82
CA VAL A 240 -29.53 8.87 -11.65
C VAL A 240 -29.18 8.85 -10.18
N SER A 241 -28.09 8.17 -9.82
CA SER A 241 -27.48 8.27 -8.51
C SER A 241 -25.97 8.38 -8.66
N SER A 242 -25.35 9.33 -7.95
CA SER A 242 -23.91 9.54 -7.84
C SER A 242 -23.57 9.81 -6.38
N ASN A 243 -22.75 8.99 -5.71
CA ASN A 243 -22.26 9.27 -4.36
C ASN A 243 -20.73 9.37 -4.35
N HIS A 244 -20.21 10.41 -3.69
CA HIS A 244 -18.80 10.54 -3.34
C HIS A 244 -18.64 10.34 -1.83
N ILE A 245 -17.85 9.35 -1.43
CA ILE A 245 -17.61 9.04 -0.02
C ILE A 245 -16.18 9.46 0.31
N ASP A 246 -16.04 10.47 1.17
CA ASP A 246 -14.88 10.56 2.05
C ASP A 246 -15.29 10.05 3.45
N ASN A 247 -14.51 9.13 3.99
CA ASN A 247 -14.66 8.60 5.34
C ASN A 247 -13.25 8.36 5.85
N SER A 248 -12.76 9.32 6.64
CA SER A 248 -11.46 9.25 7.27
C SER A 248 -11.37 8.03 8.19
N ALA A 249 -10.23 7.33 8.09
CA ALA A 249 -9.70 6.36 9.06
C ALA A 249 -10.40 5.01 9.22
N ASP A 250 -11.56 4.96 9.89
CA ASP A 250 -12.22 3.71 10.29
C ASP A 250 -12.77 2.93 9.07
N ASP A 251 -13.09 3.65 8.00
CA ASP A 251 -13.56 3.07 6.74
C ASP A 251 -12.41 2.45 5.92
N HIS A 252 -11.15 2.84 6.13
CA HIS A 252 -10.03 2.23 5.39
C HIS A 252 -9.71 0.82 5.89
N GLU A 253 -9.67 0.61 7.21
CA GLU A 253 -9.46 -0.73 7.78
C GLU A 253 -10.63 -1.65 7.40
N ALA A 254 -11.87 -1.16 7.53
CA ALA A 254 -13.07 -1.86 7.11
C ALA A 254 -13.05 -2.20 5.60
N LYS A 255 -12.69 -1.24 4.73
CA LYS A 255 -12.55 -1.45 3.28
C LYS A 255 -11.52 -2.52 2.95
N ARG A 256 -10.36 -2.48 3.61
CA ARG A 256 -9.30 -3.47 3.38
C ARG A 256 -9.74 -4.85 3.83
N LEU A 257 -10.44 -4.96 4.96
CA LEU A 257 -10.98 -6.23 5.43
C LEU A 257 -12.06 -6.77 4.48
N VAL A 258 -12.96 -5.90 3.99
CA VAL A 258 -13.95 -6.26 2.96
C VAL A 258 -13.26 -6.76 1.68
N SER A 259 -12.24 -6.06 1.20
CA SER A 259 -11.48 -6.46 0.02
C SER A 259 -10.76 -7.81 0.22
N ALA A 260 -10.17 -8.02 1.40
CA ALA A 260 -9.51 -9.29 1.72
C ALA A 260 -10.51 -10.45 1.85
N ALA A 261 -11.70 -10.20 2.41
CA ALA A 261 -12.78 -11.19 2.47
C ALA A 261 -13.34 -11.54 1.08
N GLN A 262 -13.40 -10.56 0.16
CA GLN A 262 -13.75 -10.79 -1.25
C GLN A 262 -12.68 -11.63 -1.97
N ASP A 263 -11.40 -11.32 -1.76
CA ASP A 263 -10.29 -12.11 -2.31
C ASP A 263 -10.32 -13.54 -1.75
N LEU A 264 -10.57 -13.71 -0.44
CA LEU A 264 -10.77 -15.03 0.18
C LEU A 264 -11.89 -15.83 -0.50
N ALA A 265 -13.07 -15.22 -0.69
CA ALA A 265 -14.22 -15.85 -1.35
C ALA A 265 -13.85 -16.30 -2.77
N MET A 266 -13.25 -15.39 -3.54
CA MET A 266 -12.82 -15.66 -4.91
C MET A 266 -11.78 -16.79 -4.98
N ARG A 267 -10.78 -16.80 -4.09
CA ARG A 267 -9.77 -17.87 -4.08
C ARG A 267 -10.36 -19.21 -3.69
N LEU A 268 -11.24 -19.25 -2.71
CA LEU A 268 -11.94 -20.49 -2.31
C LEU A 268 -12.82 -21.04 -3.44
N GLU A 269 -13.47 -20.16 -4.20
CA GLU A 269 -14.23 -20.54 -5.41
C GLU A 269 -13.29 -21.08 -6.50
N GLN A 270 -12.14 -20.43 -6.74
CA GLN A 270 -11.14 -20.94 -7.68
C GLN A 270 -10.55 -22.30 -7.26
N ILE A 271 -10.39 -22.53 -5.95
CA ILE A 271 -9.85 -23.79 -5.41
C ILE A 271 -10.87 -24.91 -5.53
N THR A 272 -12.12 -24.67 -5.12
CA THR A 272 -13.11 -25.74 -4.96
C THR A 272 -14.10 -25.85 -6.11
N GLY A 273 -14.24 -24.80 -6.94
CA GLY A 273 -15.27 -24.69 -7.97
C GLY A 273 -16.68 -24.38 -7.45
N GLY A 274 -16.85 -24.18 -6.14
CA GLY A 274 -18.14 -23.84 -5.51
C GLY A 274 -18.22 -22.38 -5.03
N PRO A 275 -19.42 -21.76 -5.02
CA PRO A 275 -19.57 -20.37 -4.61
C PRO A 275 -19.40 -20.19 -3.10
N PHE A 276 -18.74 -19.11 -2.67
CA PHE A 276 -18.64 -18.67 -1.27
C PHE A 276 -19.31 -17.31 -1.10
N LEU A 277 -20.27 -17.22 -0.19
CA LEU A 277 -20.98 -15.99 0.10
C LEU A 277 -20.31 -15.25 1.26
N ALA A 278 -20.01 -13.98 1.09
CA ALA A 278 -19.53 -13.11 2.18
C ALA A 278 -20.69 -12.24 2.69
N VAL A 279 -21.00 -12.36 3.98
CA VAL A 279 -22.16 -11.76 4.65
C VAL A 279 -21.79 -11.21 6.03
N THR A 280 -22.69 -10.44 6.64
CA THR A 280 -22.60 -10.09 8.07
C THR A 280 -23.20 -11.18 8.94
N GLU A 281 -22.90 -11.15 10.24
CA GLU A 281 -23.29 -12.21 11.17
C GLU A 281 -24.80 -12.44 11.24
N ASP A 282 -25.60 -11.38 11.21
CA ASP A 282 -27.07 -11.41 11.19
C ASP A 282 -27.65 -12.01 9.90
N GLN A 283 -26.87 -12.04 8.82
CA GLN A 283 -27.24 -12.56 7.51
C GLN A 283 -26.74 -13.99 7.28
N ALA A 284 -25.95 -14.55 8.21
CA ALA A 284 -25.39 -15.87 8.08
C ALA A 284 -26.49 -16.95 8.22
N PRO A 285 -26.72 -17.81 7.21
CA PRO A 285 -27.72 -18.87 7.29
C PRO A 285 -27.32 -19.93 8.34
N GLY A 286 -28.28 -20.37 9.14
CA GLY A 286 -28.08 -21.45 10.11
C GLY A 286 -27.83 -22.81 9.46
N GLY A 287 -27.05 -23.66 10.13
CA GLY A 287 -26.80 -25.05 9.69
C GLY A 287 -25.74 -25.23 8.61
N MET A 288 -25.06 -24.16 8.18
CA MET A 288 -23.89 -24.22 7.30
C MET A 288 -22.58 -24.08 8.10
N SER A 289 -21.48 -24.64 7.59
CA SER A 289 -20.14 -24.33 8.07
C SER A 289 -19.84 -22.84 7.84
N ARG A 290 -19.18 -22.16 8.76
CA ARG A 290 -18.90 -20.71 8.63
C ARG A 290 -17.42 -20.42 8.71
N ILE A 291 -17.00 -19.40 7.97
CA ILE A 291 -15.65 -18.84 8.05
C ILE A 291 -15.78 -17.45 8.65
N PHE A 292 -15.52 -17.30 9.93
CA PHE A 292 -15.53 -16.01 10.60
C PHE A 292 -14.22 -15.26 10.37
N VAL A 293 -14.33 -13.99 10.04
CA VAL A 293 -13.21 -13.08 9.80
C VAL A 293 -13.31 -11.89 10.74
N GLY A 294 -12.20 -11.40 11.30
CA GLY A 294 -12.18 -10.20 12.15
C GLY A 294 -12.37 -10.50 13.64
N ASP A 295 -12.99 -9.59 14.39
CA ASP A 295 -13.26 -9.74 15.84
C ASP A 295 -14.74 -9.40 16.22
N PRO A 296 -15.75 -10.10 15.64
CA PRO A 296 -17.12 -10.01 16.10
C PRO A 296 -17.32 -10.75 17.44
N PRO A 297 -18.38 -10.43 18.21
CA PRO A 297 -18.69 -11.10 19.48
C PRO A 297 -18.72 -12.64 19.40
N THR A 298 -19.17 -13.20 18.28
CA THR A 298 -19.17 -14.66 18.09
C THR A 298 -17.79 -15.26 17.98
N ILE A 299 -16.78 -14.58 17.41
CA ILE A 299 -15.39 -15.08 17.45
C ILE A 299 -14.91 -15.17 18.90
N ARG A 300 -15.21 -14.16 19.73
CA ARG A 300 -14.85 -14.16 21.16
C ARG A 300 -15.54 -15.28 21.93
N ALA A 301 -16.79 -15.61 21.57
CA ALA A 301 -17.52 -16.74 22.15
C ALA A 301 -16.98 -18.11 21.69
N LEU A 302 -16.54 -18.22 20.42
CA LEU A 302 -15.92 -19.43 19.87
C LEU A 302 -14.50 -19.68 20.41
N CYS A 303 -13.79 -18.61 20.78
CA CYS A 303 -12.42 -18.65 21.28
C CYS A 303 -12.29 -17.93 22.64
N PRO A 304 -12.98 -18.39 23.71
CA PRO A 304 -13.00 -17.71 25.00
C PRO A 304 -11.65 -17.76 25.74
N ASP A 305 -10.73 -18.62 25.31
CA ASP A 305 -9.35 -18.74 25.80
C ASP A 305 -8.41 -17.66 25.23
N VAL A 306 -8.85 -16.90 24.22
CA VAL A 306 -8.04 -15.87 23.56
C VAL A 306 -8.40 -14.49 24.08
N ASP A 307 -7.40 -13.77 24.58
CA ASP A 307 -7.55 -12.36 24.97
C ASP A 307 -7.38 -11.44 23.76
N PHE A 308 -8.46 -11.23 23.01
CA PHE A 308 -8.51 -10.36 21.84
C PHE A 308 -8.16 -8.89 22.13
N GLN A 309 -8.21 -8.45 23.40
CA GLN A 309 -7.88 -7.07 23.76
C GLN A 309 -6.36 -6.82 23.79
N HIS A 310 -5.57 -7.88 24.01
CA HIS A 310 -4.12 -7.78 24.20
C HIS A 310 -3.33 -8.59 23.18
N LEU A 311 -3.90 -8.86 22.01
CA LEU A 311 -3.14 -9.42 20.89
C LEU A 311 -2.07 -8.42 20.42
N GLY A 312 -0.88 -8.93 20.13
CA GLY A 312 0.25 -8.15 19.66
C GLY A 312 0.04 -7.57 18.25
N PRO A 313 0.86 -6.61 17.83
CA PRO A 313 0.80 -6.04 16.49
C PRO A 313 0.89 -7.11 15.42
N ASP A 314 -0.06 -7.12 14.49
CA ASP A 314 -0.14 -8.06 13.36
C ASP A 314 -0.21 -9.55 13.74
N GLU A 315 -0.48 -9.85 15.01
CA GLU A 315 -0.68 -11.22 15.45
C GLU A 315 -1.87 -11.86 14.72
N ILE A 316 -1.77 -13.15 14.38
CA ILE A 316 -2.81 -13.88 13.66
C ILE A 316 -3.34 -15.03 14.51
N LEU A 317 -4.62 -15.35 14.30
CA LEU A 317 -5.31 -16.53 14.79
C LEU A 317 -6.00 -17.22 13.61
N VAL A 318 -5.59 -18.46 13.33
CA VAL A 318 -6.27 -19.35 12.37
C VAL A 318 -6.65 -20.62 13.12
N ARG A 319 -7.95 -20.77 13.44
CA ARG A 319 -8.44 -21.83 14.31
C ARG A 319 -9.71 -22.47 13.78
N THR A 320 -9.78 -23.79 13.78
CA THR A 320 -11.03 -24.52 13.56
C THR A 320 -11.74 -24.75 14.89
N VAL A 321 -13.03 -24.44 14.97
CA VAL A 321 -13.89 -24.67 16.15
C VAL A 321 -15.15 -25.39 15.68
N CYS A 322 -15.32 -26.65 16.07
CA CYS A 322 -16.40 -27.51 15.57
C CYS A 322 -16.39 -27.57 14.02
N ASN A 323 -17.42 -27.03 13.36
CA ASN A 323 -17.53 -26.96 11.90
C ASN A 323 -17.16 -25.59 11.33
N ASP A 324 -16.70 -24.66 12.17
CA ASP A 324 -16.37 -23.30 11.79
C ASP A 324 -14.85 -23.07 11.72
N LEU A 325 -14.45 -22.10 10.90
CA LEU A 325 -13.09 -21.58 10.81
C LEU A 325 -13.07 -20.13 11.30
N VAL A 326 -12.12 -19.79 12.16
CA VAL A 326 -11.88 -18.44 12.68
C VAL A 326 -10.58 -17.92 12.09
N LEU A 327 -10.66 -16.78 11.41
CA LEU A 327 -9.55 -16.00 10.86
C LEU A 327 -9.54 -14.62 11.52
N SER A 328 -8.78 -14.49 12.59
CA SER A 328 -8.72 -13.28 13.44
C SER A 328 -7.28 -12.86 13.73
N GLY A 329 -7.08 -11.81 14.53
CA GLY A 329 -5.75 -11.31 14.82
C GLY A 329 -5.69 -9.98 15.56
N GLY A 330 -4.49 -9.56 15.94
CA GLY A 330 -4.21 -8.26 16.52
C GLY A 330 -4.18 -7.14 15.49
N ARG A 331 -4.56 -5.94 15.91
CA ARG A 331 -4.50 -4.74 15.07
C ARG A 331 -3.04 -4.33 14.81
N PRO A 332 -2.75 -3.60 13.72
CA PRO A 332 -3.68 -3.09 12.72
C PRO A 332 -4.02 -4.05 11.56
N ARG A 333 -3.25 -5.13 11.33
CA ARG A 333 -3.36 -5.91 10.07
C ARG A 333 -3.64 -7.40 10.26
N GLY A 334 -3.69 -7.89 11.50
CA GLY A 334 -3.80 -9.31 11.85
C GLY A 334 -4.98 -10.03 11.19
N TYR A 335 -6.16 -9.40 11.08
CA TYR A 335 -7.32 -10.00 10.39
C TYR A 335 -7.02 -10.37 8.93
N ILE A 336 -6.38 -9.45 8.22
CA ILE A 336 -6.04 -9.60 6.81
C ILE A 336 -4.90 -10.61 6.65
N TYR A 337 -3.92 -10.56 7.54
CA TYR A 337 -2.81 -11.52 7.50
C TYR A 337 -3.23 -12.94 7.87
N ALA A 338 -4.24 -13.13 8.71
CA ALA A 338 -4.83 -14.43 8.98
C ALA A 338 -5.46 -15.03 7.71
N ILE A 339 -6.16 -14.21 6.91
CA ILE A 339 -6.68 -14.62 5.59
C ILE A 339 -5.54 -15.08 4.67
N TYR A 340 -4.52 -14.24 4.47
CA TYR A 340 -3.43 -14.57 3.54
C TYR A 340 -2.51 -15.69 4.05
N THR A 341 -2.43 -15.89 5.36
CA THR A 341 -1.78 -17.06 5.96
C THR A 341 -2.58 -18.32 5.69
N PHE A 342 -3.90 -18.27 5.86
CA PHE A 342 -4.76 -19.41 5.51
C PHE A 342 -4.64 -19.77 4.02
N LEU A 343 -4.77 -18.79 3.12
CA LEU A 343 -4.64 -19.00 1.67
C LEU A 343 -3.25 -19.58 1.29
N GLN A 344 -2.17 -19.03 1.81
CA GLN A 344 -0.82 -19.47 1.44
C GLN A 344 -0.43 -20.77 2.13
N ASP A 345 -0.53 -20.81 3.45
CA ASP A 345 0.16 -21.82 4.24
C ASP A 345 -0.73 -23.05 4.47
N GLN A 346 -2.05 -22.89 4.43
CA GLN A 346 -3.01 -24.00 4.58
C GLN A 346 -3.59 -24.48 3.26
N LEU A 347 -3.85 -23.57 2.31
CA LEU A 347 -4.46 -23.93 1.03
C LEU A 347 -3.48 -24.06 -0.12
N GLY A 348 -2.24 -23.60 0.01
CA GLY A 348 -1.21 -23.75 -1.01
C GLY A 348 -1.20 -22.68 -2.10
N CYS A 349 -1.98 -21.60 -1.98
CA CYS A 349 -1.92 -20.47 -2.90
C CYS A 349 -0.51 -19.85 -2.91
N ARG A 350 -0.02 -19.42 -4.07
CA ARG A 350 1.25 -18.70 -4.18
C ARG A 350 1.06 -17.46 -5.02
N PHE A 351 1.42 -16.31 -4.46
CA PHE A 351 1.35 -15.02 -5.12
C PHE A 351 2.77 -14.61 -5.52
N TRP A 352 3.31 -15.05 -6.66
CA TRP A 352 4.72 -14.78 -6.98
C TRP A 352 4.93 -13.32 -7.42
N GLU A 353 4.02 -12.83 -8.24
CA GLU A 353 3.84 -11.43 -8.63
C GLU A 353 2.40 -11.26 -9.17
N PRO A 354 1.92 -10.04 -9.46
CA PRO A 354 0.54 -9.79 -9.91
C PRO A 354 0.05 -10.69 -11.06
N ASP A 355 0.90 -10.94 -12.05
CA ASP A 355 0.57 -11.76 -13.23
C ASP A 355 1.03 -13.22 -13.10
N ALA A 356 1.52 -13.62 -11.92
CA ALA A 356 2.00 -14.97 -11.63
C ALA A 356 1.46 -15.47 -10.29
N ILE A 357 0.19 -15.87 -10.28
CA ILE A 357 -0.45 -16.46 -9.10
C ILE A 357 -0.74 -17.93 -9.39
N HIS A 358 -0.35 -18.80 -8.46
CA HIS A 358 -0.71 -20.21 -8.46
C HIS A 358 -1.85 -20.46 -7.46
N ILE A 359 -2.98 -20.95 -7.97
CA ILE A 359 -4.13 -21.37 -7.16
C ILE A 359 -4.33 -22.87 -7.38
N PRO A 360 -4.23 -23.71 -6.33
CA PRO A 360 -4.46 -25.14 -6.46
C PRO A 360 -5.94 -25.43 -6.73
N ARG A 361 -6.24 -26.60 -7.29
CA ARG A 361 -7.61 -27.07 -7.50
C ARG A 361 -7.87 -28.29 -6.62
N THR A 362 -8.76 -28.13 -5.65
CA THR A 362 -9.15 -29.14 -4.68
C THR A 362 -10.67 -29.07 -4.47
N PRO A 363 -11.48 -29.74 -5.31
CA PRO A 363 -12.95 -29.66 -5.24
C PRO A 363 -13.55 -30.12 -3.89
N ASN A 364 -12.87 -31.06 -3.22
CA ASN A 364 -13.23 -31.53 -1.89
C ASN A 364 -12.15 -31.06 -0.90
N LEU A 365 -12.30 -29.85 -0.37
CA LEU A 365 -11.32 -29.25 0.53
C LEU A 365 -11.67 -29.61 1.97
N GLN A 366 -10.88 -30.49 2.59
CA GLN A 366 -10.99 -30.80 4.01
C GLN A 366 -9.86 -30.14 4.78
N LEU A 367 -10.21 -29.42 5.85
CA LEU A 367 -9.20 -28.81 6.72
C LEU A 367 -8.89 -29.74 7.91
N PRO A 368 -7.61 -29.82 8.32
CA PRO A 368 -7.27 -30.44 9.59
C PRO A 368 -7.75 -29.57 10.75
N LEU A 369 -7.65 -30.08 11.99
CA LEU A 369 -7.83 -29.25 13.16
C LEU A 369 -6.69 -28.22 13.24
N LEU A 370 -7.04 -26.93 13.11
CA LEU A 370 -6.10 -25.82 13.16
C LEU A 370 -6.20 -25.11 14.51
N ASN A 371 -5.04 -24.74 15.06
CA ASN A 371 -4.92 -23.83 16.19
C ASN A 371 -3.61 -23.04 16.05
N ILE A 372 -3.53 -22.24 14.99
CA ILE A 372 -2.34 -21.46 14.65
C ILE A 372 -2.49 -20.09 15.29
N ARG A 373 -1.50 -19.73 16.10
CA ARG A 373 -1.33 -18.40 16.67
C ARG A 373 0.10 -17.96 16.41
N TYR A 374 0.27 -16.82 15.75
CA TYR A 374 1.60 -16.35 15.35
C TYR A 374 1.66 -14.83 15.37
N GLN A 375 2.67 -14.27 16.03
CA GLN A 375 2.99 -12.86 16.00
C GLN A 375 4.31 -12.67 15.24
N PRO A 376 4.32 -11.91 14.12
CA PRO A 376 5.56 -11.68 13.39
C PRO A 376 6.54 -10.91 14.28
N PRO A 377 7.82 -11.31 14.34
CA PRO A 377 8.78 -10.67 15.23
C PRO A 377 9.21 -9.27 14.78
N LEU A 378 9.07 -8.99 13.48
CA LEU A 378 9.30 -7.67 12.90
C LEU A 378 7.94 -7.02 12.68
N GLU A 379 7.61 -5.96 13.42
CA GLU A 379 6.32 -5.24 13.35
C GLU A 379 6.19 -4.39 12.07
N PHE A 380 7.31 -3.81 11.63
CA PHE A 380 7.44 -3.00 10.43
C PHE A 380 8.15 -3.82 9.37
N ARG A 381 7.50 -4.07 8.23
CA ARG A 381 7.98 -4.96 7.17
C ARG A 381 7.75 -4.30 5.82
N VAL A 382 8.80 -3.79 5.19
CA VAL A 382 8.71 -3.12 3.89
C VAL A 382 9.70 -3.70 2.91
N PHE A 383 9.24 -3.98 1.69
CA PHE A 383 10.11 -4.22 0.54
C PHE A 383 9.86 -3.13 -0.51
N SER A 384 10.80 -2.20 -0.66
CA SER A 384 10.66 -1.01 -1.49
C SER A 384 11.29 -1.22 -2.87
N GLY A 385 10.66 -2.09 -3.66
CA GLY A 385 10.95 -2.30 -5.09
C GLY A 385 9.65 -2.28 -5.91
N LEU A 386 9.75 -2.39 -7.24
CA LEU A 386 8.61 -2.24 -8.16
C LEU A 386 7.43 -3.16 -7.80
N ILE A 387 7.69 -4.44 -7.50
CA ILE A 387 6.66 -5.44 -7.20
C ILE A 387 6.19 -5.30 -5.75
N GLY A 388 7.10 -5.27 -4.78
CA GLY A 388 6.80 -5.18 -3.34
C GLY A 388 6.20 -3.85 -2.88
N SER A 389 6.24 -2.81 -3.70
CA SER A 389 5.60 -1.52 -3.39
C SER A 389 4.13 -1.44 -3.79
N LYS A 390 3.64 -2.36 -4.64
CA LYS A 390 2.21 -2.41 -5.00
C LYS A 390 1.37 -2.81 -3.78
N HIS A 391 0.22 -2.16 -3.62
CA HIS A 391 -0.65 -2.39 -2.46
C HIS A 391 -1.10 -3.86 -2.36
N GLU A 392 -1.56 -4.45 -3.46
CA GLU A 392 -1.97 -5.86 -3.54
C GLU A 392 -0.85 -6.82 -3.10
N THR A 393 0.37 -6.62 -3.62
CA THR A 393 1.54 -7.43 -3.28
C THR A 393 1.87 -7.33 -1.79
N ARG A 394 1.82 -6.12 -1.21
CA ARG A 394 2.08 -5.94 0.22
C ARG A 394 1.08 -6.71 1.07
N VAL A 395 -0.19 -6.68 0.66
CA VAL A 395 -1.27 -7.40 1.33
C VAL A 395 -1.05 -8.91 1.23
N TRP A 396 -0.80 -9.45 0.03
CA TRP A 396 -0.50 -10.88 -0.19
C TRP A 396 0.70 -11.36 0.63
N HIS A 397 1.74 -10.55 0.70
CA HIS A 397 3.00 -10.90 1.34
C HIS A 397 3.13 -10.50 2.80
N ARG A 398 2.03 -10.04 3.41
CA ARG A 398 2.00 -9.67 4.82
C ARG A 398 3.01 -8.56 5.18
N LEU A 399 3.30 -7.69 4.21
CA LEU A 399 4.10 -6.46 4.37
C LEU A 399 3.21 -5.31 4.86
N SER A 400 3.82 -4.31 5.50
CA SER A 400 3.14 -3.10 5.97
C SER A 400 2.56 -2.31 4.79
N PHE A 401 1.23 -2.37 4.62
CA PHE A 401 0.50 -1.79 3.48
C PHE A 401 -0.19 -0.46 3.78
N ASP A 402 -0.07 0.04 5.01
CA ASP A 402 -0.90 1.08 5.59
C ASP A 402 -0.12 2.26 6.20
N LEU A 403 1.16 2.37 5.88
CA LEU A 403 2.02 3.45 6.38
C LEU A 403 1.51 4.82 5.93
N GLN A 404 1.34 5.75 6.88
CA GLN A 404 0.98 7.15 6.61
C GLN A 404 2.18 8.11 6.72
N PHE A 405 3.39 7.56 6.66
CA PHE A 405 4.66 8.28 6.63
C PHE A 405 5.57 7.68 5.55
N ASP A 406 6.50 8.48 5.04
CA ASP A 406 7.55 7.98 4.16
C ASP A 406 8.74 7.48 5.02
N PRO A 407 9.07 6.17 4.98
CA PRO A 407 10.17 5.62 5.76
C PRO A 407 11.55 6.12 5.29
N GLY A 408 11.67 6.66 4.07
CA GLY A 408 12.92 7.18 3.50
C GLY A 408 13.14 8.69 3.70
N THR A 409 12.36 9.34 4.58
CA THR A 409 12.35 10.81 4.68
C THR A 409 13.64 11.35 5.31
N HIS A 410 14.34 12.25 4.62
CA HIS A 410 15.31 13.20 5.22
C HIS A 410 14.57 14.50 5.61
N SER A 411 14.26 14.70 6.90
CA SER A 411 13.30 15.72 7.32
C SER A 411 13.89 17.11 7.57
N ILE A 412 15.19 17.19 7.81
CA ILE A 412 15.88 18.45 8.09
C ILE A 412 15.74 19.54 7.03
N PRO A 413 15.70 19.28 5.70
CA PRO A 413 15.48 20.34 4.71
C PRO A 413 14.15 21.07 4.94
N LYS A 414 13.14 20.38 5.49
CA LYS A 414 11.85 20.95 5.85
C LYS A 414 11.90 21.63 7.22
N LEU A 415 12.51 21.00 8.21
CA LEU A 415 12.53 21.49 9.60
C LEU A 415 13.49 22.65 9.84
N LEU A 416 14.60 22.71 9.09
CA LEU A 416 15.57 23.80 9.09
C LEU A 416 16.00 24.13 7.65
N PRO A 417 15.19 24.87 6.89
CA PRO A 417 15.48 25.17 5.49
C PRO A 417 16.79 25.95 5.29
N LYS A 418 17.57 25.58 4.27
CA LYS A 418 18.89 26.17 3.98
C LYS A 418 18.89 27.69 3.80
N LYS A 419 17.77 28.28 3.35
CA LYS A 419 17.62 29.75 3.23
C LYS A 419 17.85 30.51 4.54
N LEU A 420 17.68 29.86 5.69
CA LEU A 420 17.96 30.47 7.00
C LEU A 420 19.46 30.67 7.25
N PHE A 421 20.33 30.01 6.47
CA PHE A 421 21.78 30.12 6.62
C PHE A 421 22.30 31.55 6.45
N THR A 422 21.65 32.36 5.60
CA THR A 422 22.02 33.77 5.41
C THR A 422 21.87 34.58 6.70
N GLN A 423 20.75 34.38 7.40
CA GLN A 423 20.40 35.16 8.59
C GLN A 423 21.04 34.57 9.85
N HIS A 424 21.22 33.26 9.88
CA HIS A 424 21.66 32.50 11.05
C HIS A 424 22.71 31.46 10.67
N PRO A 425 23.91 31.87 10.20
CA PRO A 425 24.94 30.92 9.82
C PRO A 425 25.36 30.02 10.98
N ASP A 426 25.31 30.52 12.22
CA ASP A 426 25.61 29.81 13.46
C ASP A 426 24.67 28.62 13.76
N TRP A 427 23.49 28.57 13.13
CA TRP A 427 22.56 27.44 13.23
C TRP A 427 22.99 26.23 12.41
N PHE A 428 23.96 26.40 11.51
CA PHE A 428 24.42 25.37 10.58
C PHE A 428 25.84 24.91 10.92
N MET A 429 26.22 23.78 10.34
CA MET A 429 27.44 23.07 10.69
C MET A 429 28.69 23.93 10.52
N TYR A 430 29.52 23.96 11.56
CA TYR A 430 30.90 24.45 11.47
C TYR A 430 31.79 23.38 10.87
N CYS A 431 32.55 23.71 9.83
CA CYS A 431 33.40 22.78 9.11
C CYS A 431 34.81 23.38 8.93
N PRO A 432 35.76 23.07 9.82
CA PRO A 432 37.16 23.46 9.63
C PRO A 432 37.77 22.70 8.44
N ASP A 433 38.84 23.23 7.84
CA ASP A 433 39.53 22.58 6.71
C ASP A 433 40.62 21.60 7.16
N ASP A 434 41.18 21.76 8.36
CA ASP A 434 42.53 21.29 8.70
C ASP A 434 42.67 19.77 8.94
N ASP A 435 41.56 19.02 8.97
CA ASP A 435 41.54 17.60 9.38
C ASP A 435 40.28 16.82 8.93
N TYR A 436 39.57 17.24 7.87
CA TYR A 436 38.31 16.59 7.49
C TYR A 436 38.56 15.19 6.87
N PRO A 437 38.05 14.07 7.46
CA PRO A 437 38.44 12.72 7.05
C PRO A 437 38.01 12.31 5.63
N ASN A 438 36.95 12.90 5.10
CA ASN A 438 36.43 12.58 3.77
C ASN A 438 36.44 13.82 2.87
N GLU A 439 37.42 13.91 1.97
CA GLU A 439 37.61 15.09 1.11
C GLU A 439 36.33 15.48 0.36
N LYS A 440 35.50 14.50 -0.05
CA LYS A 440 34.24 14.75 -0.77
C LYS A 440 33.29 15.67 0.01
N TYR A 441 33.26 15.57 1.34
CA TYR A 441 32.40 16.36 2.22
C TYR A 441 33.16 17.47 2.98
N SER A 442 34.41 17.73 2.62
CA SER A 442 35.20 18.82 3.18
C SER A 442 34.62 20.19 2.85
N TYR A 443 35.06 21.20 3.60
CA TYR A 443 34.67 22.59 3.37
C TYR A 443 35.07 23.06 1.97
N LYS A 444 36.33 22.86 1.57
CA LYS A 444 36.81 23.16 0.21
C LYS A 444 36.00 22.45 -0.89
N SER A 445 35.75 21.14 -0.75
CA SER A 445 34.97 20.38 -1.74
C SER A 445 33.55 20.92 -1.89
N THR A 446 32.93 21.29 -0.77
CA THR A 446 31.59 21.85 -0.77
C THR A 446 31.55 23.21 -1.48
N LEU A 447 32.50 24.10 -1.23
CA LEU A 447 32.60 25.37 -1.96
C LEU A 447 32.84 25.15 -3.45
N ARG A 448 33.71 24.21 -3.83
CA ARG A 448 33.92 23.83 -5.24
C ARG A 448 32.62 23.34 -5.88
N ASN A 449 31.82 22.54 -5.18
CA ASN A 449 30.55 22.05 -5.69
C ASN A 449 29.53 23.18 -5.86
N PHE A 450 29.43 24.12 -4.91
CA PHE A 450 28.58 25.30 -5.06
C PHE A 450 29.00 26.18 -6.23
N GLN A 451 30.30 26.44 -6.36
CA GLN A 451 30.85 27.20 -7.49
C GLN A 451 30.52 26.52 -8.82
N ARG A 452 30.73 25.20 -8.92
CA ARG A 452 30.35 24.44 -10.12
C ARG A 452 28.85 24.52 -10.39
N THR A 453 27.99 24.46 -9.37
CA THR A 453 26.54 24.62 -9.54
C THR A 453 26.21 25.99 -10.14
N ILE A 454 26.82 27.08 -9.66
CA ILE A 454 26.63 28.42 -10.24
C ILE A 454 27.09 28.48 -11.70
N GLU A 455 28.20 27.80 -12.03
CA GLU A 455 28.77 27.82 -13.38
C GLU A 455 28.02 26.95 -14.39
N THR A 456 27.37 25.87 -13.93
CA THR A 456 26.81 24.83 -14.81
C THR A 456 25.28 24.81 -14.87
N GLU A 457 24.60 25.30 -13.83
CA GLU A 457 23.13 25.29 -13.77
C GLU A 457 22.59 26.68 -14.12
N THR A 458 21.77 26.78 -15.16
CA THR A 458 21.19 28.06 -15.62
C THR A 458 19.71 28.24 -15.26
N GLU A 459 19.01 27.17 -14.90
CA GLU A 459 17.55 27.16 -14.67
C GLU A 459 17.16 27.21 -13.18
N ARG A 460 18.15 27.22 -12.27
CA ARG A 460 17.90 27.22 -10.83
C ARG A 460 17.56 28.62 -10.33
N THR A 461 16.55 28.71 -9.46
CA THR A 461 16.10 29.98 -8.85
C THR A 461 16.88 30.37 -7.59
N ASP A 462 17.74 29.49 -7.08
CA ASP A 462 18.50 29.69 -5.85
C ASP A 462 20.00 30.01 -6.08
N LEU A 463 20.41 30.32 -7.31
CA LEU A 463 21.81 30.57 -7.65
C LEU A 463 22.41 31.78 -6.91
N ASP A 464 21.70 32.91 -6.87
CA ASP A 464 22.13 34.11 -6.12
C ASP A 464 22.28 33.80 -4.63
N GLN A 465 21.38 32.97 -4.12
CA GLN A 465 21.39 32.54 -2.74
C GLN A 465 22.61 31.65 -2.44
N ILE A 466 22.98 30.76 -3.36
CA ILE A 466 24.19 29.92 -3.27
C ILE A 466 25.46 30.79 -3.31
N ALA A 467 25.49 31.83 -4.17
CA ALA A 467 26.62 32.76 -4.22
C ALA A 467 26.82 33.48 -2.88
N GLU A 468 25.73 33.94 -2.26
CA GLU A 468 25.76 34.51 -0.91
C GLU A 468 26.27 33.49 0.13
N TRP A 469 25.82 32.23 0.06
CA TRP A 469 26.28 31.18 0.96
C TRP A 469 27.79 30.94 0.88
N ILE A 470 28.39 31.04 -0.30
CA ILE A 470 29.85 30.93 -0.47
C ILE A 470 30.56 32.03 0.31
N GLU A 471 30.10 33.28 0.21
CA GLU A 471 30.72 34.41 0.91
C GLU A 471 30.56 34.32 2.43
N ILE A 472 29.40 33.87 2.91
CA ILE A 472 29.18 33.61 4.33
C ILE A 472 30.07 32.47 4.82
N ALA A 473 30.17 31.38 4.05
CA ALA A 473 31.02 30.25 4.38
C ALA A 473 32.50 30.66 4.46
N LYS A 474 32.99 31.53 3.56
CA LYS A 474 34.36 32.10 3.62
C LYS A 474 34.63 32.85 4.92
N LYS A 475 33.65 33.64 5.39
CA LYS A 475 33.77 34.45 6.61
C LYS A 475 33.64 33.64 7.90
N THR A 476 32.75 32.65 7.91
CA THR A 476 32.31 31.97 9.15
C THR A 476 32.83 30.55 9.30
N ARG A 477 33.35 29.94 8.22
CA ARG A 477 33.66 28.51 8.13
C ARG A 477 32.45 27.61 8.44
N ARG A 478 31.24 28.10 8.15
CA ARG A 478 29.99 27.35 8.28
C ARG A 478 29.39 27.02 6.93
N LEU A 479 28.60 25.95 6.91
CA LEU A 479 28.07 25.37 5.69
C LEU A 479 26.59 24.96 5.88
N PRO A 480 25.69 25.23 4.91
CA PRO A 480 24.25 24.94 5.04
C PRO A 480 23.89 23.46 4.83
N GLN A 481 24.87 22.56 4.74
CA GLN A 481 24.66 21.15 4.42
C GLN A 481 23.92 20.40 5.53
N GLN A 482 24.18 20.73 6.79
CA GLN A 482 23.58 20.11 7.97
C GLN A 482 23.43 21.14 9.10
N PRO A 483 22.53 20.92 10.07
CA PRO A 483 22.41 21.76 11.25
C PRO A 483 23.62 21.65 12.18
N CYS A 484 23.87 22.69 12.96
CA CYS A 484 24.55 22.55 14.23
C CYS A 484 23.52 22.13 15.29
N VAL A 485 23.48 20.85 15.63
CA VAL A 485 22.47 20.31 16.58
C VAL A 485 22.69 20.74 18.03
N GLN A 486 23.77 21.46 18.34
CA GLN A 486 23.99 22.14 19.63
C GLN A 486 23.63 23.63 19.60
N SER A 487 23.37 24.21 18.41
CA SER A 487 22.93 25.60 18.32
C SER A 487 21.52 25.75 18.89
N LYS A 488 21.35 26.60 19.90
CA LYS A 488 20.05 26.84 20.55
C LYS A 488 18.96 27.25 19.54
N GLY A 489 19.26 28.21 18.67
CA GLY A 489 18.28 28.68 17.67
C GLY A 489 17.92 27.64 16.62
N ALA A 490 18.89 26.79 16.22
CA ALA A 490 18.62 25.65 15.33
C ALA A 490 17.67 24.65 16.00
N ARG A 491 17.99 24.23 17.24
CA ARG A 491 17.19 23.27 18.00
C ARG A 491 15.78 23.76 18.26
N GLU A 492 15.62 25.02 18.68
CA GLU A 492 14.31 25.64 18.90
C GLU A 492 13.48 25.70 17.61
N THR A 493 14.11 26.05 16.48
CA THR A 493 13.43 26.11 15.18
C THR A 493 13.03 24.72 14.69
N ILE A 494 13.92 23.73 14.76
CA ILE A 494 13.61 22.34 14.39
C ILE A 494 12.46 21.81 15.25
N THR A 495 12.55 22.00 16.58
CA THR A 495 11.51 21.55 17.52
C THR A 495 10.15 22.17 17.20
N ARG A 496 10.10 23.50 17.05
CA ARG A 496 8.87 24.22 16.71
C ARG A 496 8.26 23.72 15.40
N ASN A 497 9.07 23.57 14.36
CA ASN A 497 8.59 23.14 13.04
C ASN A 497 8.13 21.67 13.06
N ALA A 498 8.81 20.81 13.82
CA ALA A 498 8.44 19.42 13.98
C ALA A 498 7.10 19.26 14.73
N LEU A 499 6.90 20.04 15.80
CA LEU A 499 5.64 20.07 16.53
C LEU A 499 4.50 20.65 15.70
N ALA A 500 4.75 21.68 14.88
CA ALA A 500 3.76 22.24 13.97
C ALA A 500 3.34 21.22 12.88
N GLU A 501 4.31 20.49 12.31
CA GLU A 501 4.02 19.39 11.39
C GLU A 501 3.17 18.30 12.06
N LEU A 502 3.53 17.90 13.28
CA LEU A 502 2.80 16.89 14.01
C LEU A 502 1.37 17.37 14.33
N GLU A 503 1.20 18.61 14.78
CA GLU A 503 -0.11 19.20 15.05
C GLU A 503 -1.01 19.22 13.82
N GLN A 504 -0.45 19.47 12.64
CA GLN A 504 -1.18 19.43 11.38
C GLN A 504 -1.58 18.00 10.97
N LYS A 505 -0.69 17.02 11.15
CA LYS A 505 -0.87 15.64 10.65
C LYS A 505 -1.64 14.74 11.61
N TYR A 506 -1.45 14.93 12.91
CA TYR A 506 -1.96 14.02 13.94
C TYR A 506 -3.48 13.79 13.86
N PRO A 507 -4.34 14.81 13.62
CA PRO A 507 -5.79 14.61 13.54
C PRO A 507 -6.24 13.65 12.42
N SER A 508 -5.46 13.47 11.35
CA SER A 508 -5.77 12.53 10.25
C SER A 508 -4.97 11.22 10.33
N TRP A 509 -4.08 11.09 11.32
CA TRP A 509 -3.20 9.94 11.48
C TRP A 509 -3.88 8.83 12.25
N THR A 510 -4.21 7.75 11.54
CA THR A 510 -5.08 6.69 12.06
C THR A 510 -4.47 5.31 11.96
N GLN A 511 -3.36 5.20 11.24
CA GLN A 511 -2.59 3.97 11.12
C GLN A 511 -1.39 3.99 12.07
N TYR A 512 -1.05 2.83 12.61
CA TYR A 512 0.12 2.65 13.47
C TYR A 512 1.24 1.90 12.73
N PRO A 513 2.51 2.20 13.04
CA PRO A 513 2.98 3.20 14.01
C PRO A 513 2.87 4.65 13.50
N LYS A 514 2.83 5.62 14.43
CA LYS A 514 2.92 7.05 14.12
C LYS A 514 4.35 7.52 14.35
N VAL A 515 5.04 7.98 13.30
CA VAL A 515 6.47 8.33 13.35
C VAL A 515 6.76 9.75 12.86
N LEU A 516 7.10 10.65 13.79
CA LEU A 516 7.64 11.97 13.46
C LEU A 516 9.15 11.87 13.19
N TRP A 517 9.56 12.09 11.95
CA TRP A 517 10.97 11.99 11.55
C TRP A 517 11.79 13.24 11.88
N ILE A 518 12.90 13.05 12.58
CA ILE A 518 13.98 14.03 12.83
C ILE A 518 15.28 13.43 12.28
N THR A 519 15.47 13.55 10.98
CA THR A 519 16.50 12.80 10.24
C THR A 519 17.43 13.73 9.48
N GLN A 520 18.74 13.48 9.61
CA GLN A 520 19.82 14.23 8.96
C GLN A 520 19.67 14.28 7.44
N ASN A 521 20.28 15.27 6.76
CA ASN A 521 20.38 15.26 5.29
C ASN A 521 21.30 14.14 4.80
N ASP A 522 21.18 13.79 3.52
CA ASP A 522 22.13 12.88 2.87
C ASP A 522 23.58 13.39 2.92
N GLY A 523 24.52 12.44 3.06
CA GLY A 523 25.96 12.69 3.11
C GLY A 523 26.57 12.63 4.51
N ARG A 524 27.87 12.91 4.61
CA ARG A 524 28.66 12.78 5.85
C ARG A 524 28.96 14.09 6.57
N GLY A 525 28.34 15.20 6.16
CA GLY A 525 28.54 16.48 6.81
C GLY A 525 28.15 16.39 8.29
N MET A 526 28.96 16.94 9.19
CA MET A 526 28.62 17.09 10.61
C MET A 526 29.26 18.37 11.15
N CYS A 527 28.56 19.03 12.08
CA CYS A 527 29.10 20.18 12.79
C CYS A 527 30.27 19.77 13.69
N ARG A 528 31.38 20.50 13.58
CA ARG A 528 32.61 20.28 14.36
C ARG A 528 32.95 21.46 15.27
N CYS A 529 31.93 22.21 15.72
CA CYS A 529 32.15 23.22 16.76
C CYS A 529 32.57 22.54 18.08
N ALA A 530 33.14 23.33 19.00
CA ALA A 530 33.67 22.81 20.27
C ALA A 530 32.67 21.93 21.03
N ASP A 531 31.41 22.35 21.11
CA ASP A 531 30.37 21.60 21.83
C ASP A 531 30.04 20.25 21.17
N CYS A 532 29.83 20.23 19.84
CA CYS A 532 29.57 18.99 19.12
C CYS A 532 30.74 18.00 19.23
N LYS A 533 31.98 18.53 19.15
CA LYS A 533 33.21 17.73 19.26
C LYS A 533 33.37 17.15 20.66
N ALA A 534 33.13 17.96 21.71
CA ALA A 534 33.22 17.49 23.08
C ALA A 534 32.26 16.31 23.37
N ILE A 535 31.04 16.37 22.83
CA ILE A 535 30.04 15.29 22.96
C ILE A 535 30.46 14.05 22.17
N GLN A 536 30.95 14.24 20.94
CA GLN A 536 31.44 13.14 20.12
C GLN A 536 32.59 12.40 20.82
N GLU A 537 33.56 13.12 21.38
CA GLU A 537 34.73 12.56 22.05
C GLU A 537 34.35 11.82 23.34
N SER A 538 33.40 12.35 24.12
CA SER A 538 32.97 11.71 25.36
C SER A 538 32.15 10.43 25.12
N GLU A 539 31.28 10.44 24.12
CA GLU A 539 30.42 9.30 23.78
C GLU A 539 31.07 8.32 22.81
N GLY A 540 32.15 8.72 22.12
CA GLY A 540 32.82 7.94 21.09
C GLY A 540 32.01 7.75 19.81
N SER A 541 30.99 8.58 19.56
CA SER A 541 30.13 8.48 18.37
C SER A 541 29.51 9.82 17.95
N ASP A 542 29.41 10.01 16.63
CA ASP A 542 28.74 11.15 15.99
C ASP A 542 27.22 11.14 16.23
N SER A 543 26.61 9.96 16.44
CA SER A 543 25.16 9.83 16.65
C SER A 543 24.68 10.42 17.98
N ALA A 544 25.58 10.55 18.97
CA ALA A 544 25.30 11.14 20.28
C ALA A 544 24.65 12.52 20.17
N ASN A 545 25.21 13.37 19.32
CA ASN A 545 24.73 14.74 19.09
C ASN A 545 23.28 14.75 18.57
N TRP A 546 22.94 13.83 17.65
CA TRP A 546 21.59 13.68 17.14
C TRP A 546 20.64 13.12 18.19
N LEU A 547 21.05 12.07 18.90
CA LEU A 547 20.22 11.42 19.90
C LEU A 547 19.83 12.39 21.03
N MET A 548 20.74 13.27 21.46
CA MET A 548 20.41 14.31 22.44
C MET A 548 19.30 15.25 21.97
N MET A 549 19.39 15.77 20.75
CA MET A 549 18.35 16.65 20.19
C MET A 549 17.02 15.91 20.04
N VAL A 550 17.07 14.66 19.57
CA VAL A 550 15.89 13.82 19.36
C VAL A 550 15.21 13.47 20.68
N ASN A 551 15.97 13.14 21.73
CA ASN A 551 15.43 12.90 23.07
C ASN A 551 14.69 14.13 23.61
N ASP A 552 15.21 15.34 23.42
CA ASP A 552 14.57 16.58 23.88
C ASP A 552 13.26 16.88 23.12
N ILE A 553 13.23 16.59 21.81
CA ILE A 553 11.99 16.69 21.01
C ILE A 553 10.99 15.63 21.45
N ALA A 554 11.45 14.39 21.65
CA ALA A 554 10.61 13.26 22.06
C ALA A 554 9.95 13.49 23.42
N GLU A 555 10.64 14.14 24.36
CA GLU A 555 10.05 14.57 25.63
C GLU A 555 8.85 15.50 25.44
N LYS A 556 8.98 16.51 24.56
CA LYS A 556 7.91 17.46 24.24
C LYS A 556 6.75 16.78 23.51
N VAL A 557 7.07 15.86 22.59
CA VAL A 557 6.06 15.08 21.85
C VAL A 557 5.26 14.21 22.82
N ALA A 558 5.91 13.48 23.73
CA ALA A 558 5.24 12.58 24.68
C ALA A 558 4.22 13.29 25.59
N GLN A 559 4.41 14.58 25.87
CA GLN A 559 3.49 15.38 26.70
C GLN A 559 2.13 15.62 26.03
N LYS A 560 2.08 15.69 24.70
CA LYS A 560 0.85 16.00 23.93
C LYS A 560 0.38 14.83 23.05
N TYR A 561 1.29 13.96 22.64
CA TYR A 561 1.09 12.87 21.68
C TYR A 561 1.84 11.60 22.15
N PRO A 562 1.38 10.94 23.23
CA PRO A 562 2.11 9.83 23.86
C PRO A 562 2.22 8.57 22.99
N ASP A 563 1.44 8.46 21.93
CA ASP A 563 1.40 7.36 20.97
C ASP A 563 2.25 7.60 19.70
N VAL A 564 3.02 8.70 19.67
CA VAL A 564 3.89 9.07 18.54
C VAL A 564 5.35 8.77 18.86
N LEU A 565 5.99 8.02 17.96
CA LEU A 565 7.42 7.79 17.95
C LEU A 565 8.14 8.97 17.29
N VAL A 566 9.31 9.35 17.82
CA VAL A 566 10.22 10.30 17.19
C VAL A 566 11.39 9.53 16.59
N GLY A 567 11.44 9.47 15.26
CA GLY A 567 12.41 8.65 14.52
C GLY A 567 13.66 9.42 14.14
N MET A 568 14.83 8.79 14.28
CA MET A 568 16.10 9.28 13.73
C MET A 568 16.85 8.19 12.98
N PHE A 569 17.74 8.59 12.08
CA PHE A 569 18.62 7.65 11.38
C PHE A 569 19.93 7.43 12.16
N ALA A 570 20.34 6.17 12.25
CA ALA A 570 21.74 5.78 12.42
C ALA A 570 22.29 5.47 11.02
N TYR A 571 22.86 6.47 10.36
CA TYR A 571 23.14 6.45 8.93
C TYR A 571 24.50 7.10 8.62
N LEU A 572 25.29 6.40 7.84
CA LEU A 572 26.64 6.79 7.47
C LEU A 572 27.59 7.03 8.65
N HIS A 573 27.80 8.30 9.01
CA HIS A 573 28.70 8.71 10.09
C HIS A 573 28.03 8.55 11.45
N THR A 574 26.69 8.49 11.51
CA THR A 574 25.91 8.25 12.73
C THR A 574 25.54 6.78 12.93
N GLU A 575 26.15 5.84 12.21
CA GLU A 575 25.89 4.40 12.37
C GLU A 575 26.31 3.89 13.76
N ALA A 576 27.48 4.33 14.25
CA ALA A 576 27.99 3.91 15.56
C ALA A 576 27.07 4.36 16.69
N ALA A 577 26.77 3.48 17.64
CA ALA A 577 25.93 3.83 18.80
C ALA A 577 26.74 4.59 19.87
N PRO A 578 26.12 5.52 20.63
CA PRO A 578 26.80 6.22 21.71
C PRO A 578 27.10 5.30 22.89
N ARG A 579 28.16 5.62 23.63
CA ARG A 579 28.64 4.79 24.75
C ARG A 579 27.70 4.81 25.95
N THR A 580 27.23 5.97 26.39
CA THR A 580 26.45 6.12 27.64
C THR A 580 25.04 6.61 27.42
N LEU A 581 24.78 7.39 26.37
CA LEU A 581 23.44 7.89 26.05
C LEU A 581 22.47 6.75 25.70
N ARG A 582 21.21 6.93 26.09
CA ARG A 582 20.10 6.01 25.79
C ARG A 582 18.97 6.77 25.11
N ALA A 583 18.25 6.09 24.23
CA ALA A 583 17.06 6.64 23.59
C ALA A 583 15.89 6.65 24.60
N ARG A 584 15.06 7.68 24.55
CA ARG A 584 13.80 7.71 25.33
C ARG A 584 12.84 6.62 24.82
N ASP A 585 11.84 6.31 25.64
CA ASP A 585 10.87 5.25 25.36
C ASP A 585 10.12 5.42 24.03
N ASN A 586 9.85 6.66 23.62
CA ASN A 586 9.18 6.99 22.36
C ASN A 586 10.15 7.41 21.24
N VAL A 587 11.45 7.07 21.35
CA VAL A 587 12.43 7.31 20.28
C VAL A 587 12.66 6.04 19.48
N LEU A 588 12.55 6.17 18.16
CA LEU A 588 12.83 5.14 17.18
C LEU A 588 14.20 5.37 16.55
N ILE A 589 15.09 4.40 16.69
CA ILE A 589 16.35 4.36 15.96
C ILE A 589 16.14 3.57 14.68
N TYR A 590 16.56 4.13 13.54
CA TYR A 590 16.47 3.46 12.25
C TYR A 590 17.84 3.36 11.60
N SER A 591 18.43 2.16 11.67
CA SER A 591 19.81 1.89 11.23
C SER A 591 19.86 1.59 9.73
N ALA A 592 20.54 2.43 8.96
CA ALA A 592 20.62 2.28 7.51
C ALA A 592 21.96 1.68 7.07
N LEU A 593 21.91 0.45 6.54
CA LEU A 593 23.07 -0.38 6.22
C LEU A 593 23.66 -0.07 4.84
N LEU A 594 23.78 1.21 4.48
CA LEU A 594 24.29 1.58 3.16
C LEU A 594 25.78 1.25 3.00
N GLN A 595 26.51 1.23 4.12
CA GLN A 595 27.95 1.00 4.17
C GLN A 595 28.35 -0.44 4.44
N SER A 596 27.40 -1.37 4.61
CA SER A 596 27.77 -2.78 4.78
C SER A 596 28.18 -3.37 3.43
N ASN A 597 29.16 -4.27 3.43
CA ASN A 597 29.44 -5.12 2.26
C ASN A 597 28.21 -5.99 1.99
N LYS A 598 27.67 -5.95 0.77
CA LYS A 598 26.52 -6.77 0.36
C LYS A 598 26.92 -8.18 -0.08
N ARG A 599 28.21 -8.51 -0.03
CA ARG A 599 28.72 -9.86 -0.31
C ARG A 599 28.37 -10.85 0.80
N ASP A 600 28.35 -10.38 2.05
CA ASP A 600 28.16 -11.20 3.24
C ASP A 600 27.12 -10.60 4.18
N SER A 601 26.55 -11.43 5.06
CA SER A 601 25.68 -10.94 6.14
C SER A 601 26.37 -9.87 6.98
N VAL A 602 25.61 -8.87 7.43
CA VAL A 602 26.11 -7.83 8.34
C VAL A 602 26.68 -8.43 9.64
N SER A 603 26.19 -9.60 10.05
CA SER A 603 26.67 -10.35 11.22
C SER A 603 28.12 -10.84 11.06
N HIS A 604 28.62 -10.98 9.83
CA HIS A 604 30.01 -11.33 9.53
C HIS A 604 31.00 -10.27 10.01
N TYR A 605 30.59 -9.00 10.00
CA TYR A 605 31.44 -7.86 10.32
C TYR A 605 31.20 -7.39 11.75
N ALA A 606 32.12 -7.73 12.66
CA ALA A 606 31.98 -7.48 14.10
C ALA A 606 31.63 -6.01 14.44
N GLY A 607 32.20 -5.03 13.73
CA GLY A 607 31.87 -3.61 13.93
C GLY A 607 30.38 -3.32 13.72
N HIS A 608 29.88 -3.58 12.52
CA HIS A 608 28.46 -3.37 12.19
C HIS A 608 27.53 -4.20 13.08
N ALA A 609 27.87 -5.46 13.35
CA ALA A 609 27.08 -6.33 14.22
C ALA A 609 26.99 -5.79 15.66
N ASN A 610 28.10 -5.27 16.20
CA ASN A 610 28.14 -4.70 17.55
C ASN A 610 27.35 -3.39 17.64
N ASP A 611 27.43 -2.52 16.64
CA ASP A 611 26.66 -1.29 16.61
C ASP A 611 25.15 -1.56 16.55
N LEU A 612 24.71 -2.50 15.71
CA LEU A 612 23.30 -2.90 15.65
C LEU A 612 22.80 -3.49 16.97
N ARG A 613 23.58 -4.40 17.59
CA ARG A 613 23.26 -4.94 18.92
C ARG A 613 23.17 -3.84 19.96
N ARG A 614 24.09 -2.89 19.93
CA ARG A 614 24.12 -1.79 20.88
C ARG A 614 22.88 -0.92 20.74
N TRP A 615 22.47 -0.57 19.52
CA TRP A 615 21.24 0.18 19.29
C TRP A 615 20.02 -0.54 19.85
N SER A 616 19.87 -1.85 19.60
CA SER A 616 18.79 -2.65 20.19
C SER A 616 18.81 -2.69 21.73
N GLN A 617 19.97 -2.54 22.37
CA GLN A 617 20.10 -2.51 23.84
C GLN A 617 19.76 -1.16 24.48
N ILE A 618 19.87 -0.07 23.72
CA ILE A 618 19.70 1.30 24.25
C ILE A 618 18.43 2.00 23.76
N ALA A 619 17.69 1.39 22.84
CA ALA A 619 16.41 1.88 22.33
C ALA A 619 15.32 0.82 22.42
N LYS A 620 14.11 1.23 22.86
CA LYS A 620 12.93 0.36 22.84
C LYS A 620 12.39 0.11 21.44
N HIS A 621 12.63 1.02 20.51
CA HIS A 621 12.24 0.90 19.11
C HIS A 621 13.49 1.01 18.23
N HIS A 622 13.81 -0.09 17.54
CA HIS A 622 14.95 -0.17 16.63
C HIS A 622 14.51 -0.87 15.35
N TRP A 623 14.55 -0.15 14.23
CA TRP A 623 14.32 -0.69 12.89
C TRP A 623 15.61 -0.69 12.07
N VAL A 624 15.65 -1.49 11.01
CA VAL A 624 16.79 -1.56 10.09
C VAL A 624 16.35 -1.29 8.64
N TRP A 625 17.10 -0.44 7.94
CA TRP A 625 16.99 -0.22 6.51
C TRP A 625 18.15 -0.93 5.81
N ASP A 626 17.85 -2.04 5.15
CA ASP A 626 18.78 -2.81 4.32
C ASP A 626 18.56 -2.54 2.82
N TYR A 627 19.54 -2.90 2.00
CA TYR A 627 19.66 -2.52 0.60
C TYR A 627 19.95 -3.74 -0.27
N ASP A 628 19.00 -4.11 -1.11
CA ASP A 628 18.98 -5.35 -1.90
C ASP A 628 19.56 -5.19 -3.31
N ALA A 629 19.68 -3.97 -3.82
CA ALA A 629 19.98 -3.73 -5.24
C ALA A 629 21.26 -2.93 -5.48
N ASN A 630 21.83 -3.10 -6.68
CA ASN A 630 22.75 -2.15 -7.27
C ASN A 630 21.97 -0.93 -7.81
N PHE A 631 21.90 0.14 -7.04
CA PHE A 631 21.18 1.37 -7.41
C PHE A 631 21.82 2.17 -8.55
N ARG A 632 23.00 1.75 -9.03
CA ARG A 632 23.62 2.29 -10.24
C ARG A 632 23.10 1.58 -11.49
N ASN A 633 22.87 0.28 -11.42
CA ASN A 633 22.36 -0.50 -12.55
C ASN A 633 21.54 -1.67 -12.01
N PHE A 634 20.21 -1.54 -12.04
CA PHE A 634 19.30 -2.57 -11.55
C PHE A 634 19.28 -3.84 -12.41
N PHE A 635 19.79 -3.77 -13.64
CA PHE A 635 19.66 -4.85 -14.60
C PHE A 635 20.77 -5.89 -14.49
N GLN A 636 21.93 -5.52 -13.97
CA GLN A 636 23.07 -6.42 -13.78
C GLN A 636 22.89 -7.32 -12.56
N PRO A 637 23.53 -8.51 -12.53
CA PRO A 637 23.48 -9.40 -11.38
C PRO A 637 24.08 -8.72 -10.15
N HIS A 638 23.37 -8.77 -9.03
CA HIS A 638 23.86 -8.29 -7.74
C HIS A 638 23.86 -9.46 -6.74
N PRO A 639 24.94 -10.24 -6.61
CA PRO A 639 24.93 -11.57 -5.99
C PRO A 639 24.90 -11.54 -4.44
N ASN A 640 23.90 -10.87 -3.87
CA ASN A 640 23.58 -10.81 -2.44
C ASN A 640 22.31 -11.61 -2.10
N TYR A 641 21.94 -12.59 -2.94
CA TYR A 641 20.66 -13.30 -2.92
C TYR A 641 20.28 -13.95 -1.57
N TYR A 642 21.26 -14.32 -0.74
CA TYR A 642 21.05 -14.87 0.61
C TYR A 642 21.32 -13.88 1.74
N VAL A 643 22.07 -12.80 1.46
CA VAL A 643 22.60 -11.88 2.48
C VAL A 643 21.46 -11.23 3.27
N HIS A 644 20.42 -10.75 2.59
CA HIS A 644 19.26 -10.15 3.25
C HIS A 644 18.49 -11.17 4.11
N LEU A 645 18.43 -12.42 3.66
CA LEU A 645 17.71 -13.49 4.35
C LEU A 645 18.44 -13.86 5.64
N GLU A 646 19.76 -13.97 5.59
CA GLU A 646 20.61 -14.14 6.77
C GLU A 646 20.57 -12.93 7.71
N ASN A 647 20.53 -11.72 7.15
CA ASN A 647 20.37 -10.50 7.93
C ASN A 647 19.04 -10.49 8.72
N MET A 648 17.92 -10.97 8.16
CA MET A 648 16.65 -11.06 8.90
C MET A 648 16.75 -11.97 10.13
N LYS A 649 17.52 -13.08 10.04
CA LYS A 649 17.78 -13.96 11.20
C LYS A 649 18.57 -13.22 12.27
N PHE A 650 19.61 -12.50 11.88
CA PHE A 650 20.40 -11.70 12.81
C PHE A 650 19.57 -10.57 13.44
N PHE A 651 18.73 -9.88 12.66
CA PHE A 651 17.82 -8.84 13.15
C PHE A 651 16.85 -9.38 14.21
N ARG A 652 16.32 -10.59 13.99
CA ARG A 652 15.53 -11.32 14.97
C ARG A 652 16.33 -11.63 16.25
N GLU A 653 17.53 -12.18 16.11
CA GLU A 653 18.42 -12.54 17.23
C GLU A 653 18.68 -11.34 18.15
N ILE A 654 18.95 -10.17 17.59
CA ILE A 654 19.31 -8.97 18.35
C ILE A 654 18.10 -8.15 18.82
N GLY A 655 16.87 -8.61 18.52
CA GLY A 655 15.64 -7.95 18.97
C GLY A 655 15.31 -6.63 18.26
N THR A 656 15.63 -6.49 16.97
CA THR A 656 15.06 -5.38 16.18
C THR A 656 13.55 -5.55 16.05
N HIS A 657 12.84 -4.44 15.96
CA HIS A 657 11.37 -4.42 15.89
C HIS A 657 10.86 -4.29 14.46
N GLY A 658 11.71 -4.04 13.46
CA GLY A 658 11.25 -3.80 12.10
C GLY A 658 12.37 -3.73 11.08
N ALA A 659 12.04 -4.01 9.83
CA ALA A 659 12.97 -3.91 8.72
C ALA A 659 12.30 -3.41 7.44
N MET A 660 13.03 -2.57 6.71
CA MET A 660 12.78 -2.26 5.31
C MET A 660 13.95 -2.77 4.48
N VAL A 661 13.64 -3.39 3.36
CA VAL A 661 14.61 -3.71 2.32
C VAL A 661 14.31 -2.83 1.11
N GLN A 662 15.22 -1.91 0.81
CA GLN A 662 15.13 -1.11 -0.40
C GLN A 662 15.71 -1.89 -1.57
N ALA A 663 14.92 -2.03 -2.63
CA ALA A 663 15.23 -2.88 -3.77
C ALA A 663 15.14 -2.09 -5.07
N ALA A 664 15.32 -2.82 -6.18
CA ALA A 664 15.34 -2.25 -7.50
C ALA A 664 13.96 -1.77 -8.00
N TRP A 665 13.99 -0.71 -8.80
CA TRP A 665 12.81 -0.11 -9.43
C TRP A 665 12.93 -0.23 -10.96
N GLY A 666 12.35 -1.27 -11.55
CA GLY A 666 12.35 -1.51 -13.00
C GLY A 666 11.80 -2.90 -13.31
N GLN A 667 11.25 -3.10 -14.51
CA GLN A 667 10.62 -4.39 -14.88
C GLN A 667 11.66 -5.49 -15.13
N ALA A 668 12.85 -5.12 -15.60
CA ALA A 668 13.95 -6.04 -15.87
C ALA A 668 15.00 -6.09 -14.74
N ALA A 669 14.64 -5.66 -13.53
CA ALA A 669 15.55 -5.68 -12.40
C ALA A 669 15.95 -7.11 -11.99
N ASP A 670 17.20 -7.28 -11.54
CA ASP A 670 17.81 -8.56 -11.16
C ASP A 670 16.91 -9.42 -10.26
N MET A 671 16.33 -10.47 -10.85
CA MET A 671 15.50 -11.47 -10.17
C MET A 671 14.39 -10.86 -9.28
N ALA A 672 13.78 -9.75 -9.71
CA ALA A 672 12.90 -8.92 -8.88
C ALA A 672 11.72 -9.68 -8.23
N ALA A 673 11.04 -10.57 -8.96
CA ALA A 673 9.93 -11.37 -8.43
C ALA A 673 10.41 -12.32 -7.32
N MET A 674 11.54 -12.99 -7.54
CA MET A 674 12.17 -13.89 -6.56
C MET A 674 12.54 -13.14 -5.30
N ARG A 675 13.31 -12.04 -5.44
CA ARG A 675 13.76 -11.21 -4.32
C ARG A 675 12.60 -10.66 -3.52
N THR A 676 11.56 -10.16 -4.18
CA THR A 676 10.35 -9.66 -3.52
C THR A 676 9.69 -10.76 -2.70
N TRP A 677 9.45 -11.92 -3.33
CA TRP A 677 8.73 -13.02 -2.69
C TRP A 677 9.49 -13.58 -1.48
N ILE A 678 10.76 -13.99 -1.67
CA ILE A 678 11.56 -14.63 -0.61
C ILE A 678 11.82 -13.67 0.55
N THR A 679 12.13 -12.41 0.26
CA THR A 679 12.43 -11.42 1.31
C THR A 679 11.18 -11.12 2.12
N ALA A 680 10.01 -11.06 1.48
CA ALA A 680 8.77 -10.87 2.21
C ALA A 680 8.39 -12.08 3.08
N GLN A 681 8.70 -13.32 2.65
CA GLN A 681 8.55 -14.49 3.52
C GLN A 681 9.49 -14.39 4.75
N MET A 682 10.75 -14.00 4.56
CA MET A 682 11.71 -13.84 5.66
C MET A 682 11.39 -12.66 6.59
N LEU A 683 10.81 -11.57 6.06
CA LEU A 683 10.31 -10.46 6.88
C LEU A 683 9.13 -10.90 7.77
N TRP A 684 8.28 -11.81 7.27
CA TRP A 684 7.16 -12.36 8.02
C TRP A 684 7.62 -13.36 9.08
N ASP A 685 8.47 -14.31 8.69
CA ASP A 685 9.02 -15.36 9.54
C ASP A 685 10.52 -15.57 9.21
N PRO A 686 11.41 -14.95 10.01
CA PRO A 686 12.85 -15.06 9.86
C PRO A 686 13.42 -16.46 10.16
N ASP A 687 12.67 -17.34 10.82
CA ASP A 687 13.17 -18.66 11.24
C ASP A 687 13.19 -19.68 10.09
N GLN A 688 12.60 -19.33 8.95
CA GLN A 688 12.59 -20.16 7.74
C GLN A 688 13.99 -20.43 7.17
N ASP A 689 14.11 -21.49 6.39
CA ASP A 689 15.33 -21.83 5.64
C ASP A 689 15.36 -21.04 4.30
N PRO A 690 16.32 -20.12 4.12
CA PRO A 690 16.47 -19.35 2.89
C PRO A 690 16.62 -20.22 1.63
N ARG A 691 17.34 -21.34 1.71
CA ARG A 691 17.57 -22.26 0.59
C ARG A 691 16.28 -22.94 0.17
N GLN A 692 15.48 -23.39 1.14
CA GLN A 692 14.19 -24.02 0.86
C GLN A 692 13.20 -23.03 0.25
N LEU A 693 13.17 -21.79 0.73
CA LEU A 693 12.37 -20.72 0.14
C LEU A 693 12.78 -20.44 -1.30
N MET A 694 14.08 -20.35 -1.58
CA MET A 694 14.60 -20.13 -2.92
C MET A 694 14.19 -21.26 -3.88
N MET A 695 14.38 -22.52 -3.47
CA MET A 695 13.97 -23.68 -4.28
C MET A 695 12.45 -23.74 -4.48
N LYS A 696 11.67 -23.39 -3.46
CA LYS A 696 10.20 -23.31 -3.57
C LYS A 696 9.78 -22.25 -4.59
N PHE A 697 10.44 -21.10 -4.60
CA PHE A 697 10.21 -20.07 -5.61
C PHE A 697 10.62 -20.56 -6.99
N THR A 698 11.86 -21.03 -7.17
CA THR A 698 12.37 -21.36 -8.50
C THR A 698 11.57 -22.48 -9.15
N ASN A 699 11.17 -23.51 -8.39
CA ASN A 699 10.35 -24.61 -8.88
C ASN A 699 8.90 -24.15 -9.20
N GLY A 700 8.32 -23.27 -8.38
CA GLY A 700 6.95 -22.80 -8.57
C GLY A 700 6.79 -21.75 -9.67
N TYR A 701 7.80 -20.88 -9.84
CA TYR A 701 7.76 -19.75 -10.77
C TYR A 701 8.32 -20.09 -12.15
N TYR A 702 9.40 -20.88 -12.22
CA TYR A 702 10.02 -21.31 -13.49
C TYR A 702 9.67 -22.76 -13.90
N GLY A 703 8.95 -23.51 -13.05
CA GLY A 703 8.54 -24.88 -13.37
C GLY A 703 9.74 -25.81 -13.59
N PRO A 704 9.76 -26.63 -14.66
CA PRO A 704 10.88 -27.53 -14.99
C PRO A 704 12.25 -26.84 -15.13
N ALA A 705 12.28 -25.53 -15.42
CA ALA A 705 13.52 -24.75 -15.49
C ALA A 705 14.11 -24.40 -14.11
N GLY A 706 13.35 -24.58 -13.02
CA GLY A 706 13.70 -24.10 -11.67
C GLY A 706 15.08 -24.57 -11.17
N ARG A 707 15.46 -25.82 -11.44
CA ARG A 707 16.78 -26.36 -11.05
C ARG A 707 17.94 -25.61 -11.72
N TRP A 708 17.78 -25.21 -12.98
CA TRP A 708 18.83 -24.57 -13.77
C TRP A 708 19.01 -23.12 -13.35
N VAL A 709 17.90 -22.43 -13.09
CA VAL A 709 17.91 -21.08 -12.51
C VAL A 709 18.56 -21.10 -11.12
N MET A 710 18.30 -22.14 -10.32
CA MET A 710 18.96 -22.31 -9.02
C MET A 710 20.47 -22.47 -9.14
N MET A 711 20.95 -23.28 -10.09
CA MET A 711 22.39 -23.42 -10.37
C MET A 711 23.02 -22.11 -10.85
N TYR A 712 22.30 -21.29 -11.62
CA TYR A 712 22.76 -19.96 -12.02
C TYR A 712 22.94 -19.04 -10.80
N ILE A 713 21.97 -19.02 -9.87
CA ILE A 713 22.08 -18.25 -8.62
C ILE A 713 23.31 -18.70 -7.82
N ASP A 714 23.52 -20.01 -7.69
CA ASP A 714 24.67 -20.58 -6.98
C ASP A 714 26.01 -20.21 -7.63
N LEU A 715 26.05 -20.19 -8.97
CA LEU A 715 27.23 -19.75 -9.72
C LEU A 715 27.56 -18.27 -9.46
N MET A 716 26.56 -17.38 -9.50
CA MET A 716 26.78 -15.95 -9.22
C MET A 716 27.29 -15.71 -7.79
N LEU A 717 26.80 -16.49 -6.82
CA LEU A 717 27.28 -16.44 -5.44
C LEU A 717 28.71 -16.96 -5.31
N ALA A 718 29.02 -18.09 -5.96
CA ALA A 718 30.37 -18.65 -5.97
C ALA A 718 31.39 -17.67 -6.60
N ALA A 719 30.99 -17.01 -7.70
CA ALA A 719 31.83 -16.02 -8.38
C ALA A 719 32.16 -14.84 -7.46
N VAL A 720 31.16 -14.24 -6.80
CA VAL A 720 31.42 -13.10 -5.89
C VAL A 720 32.18 -13.49 -4.63
N GLN A 721 32.03 -14.73 -4.16
CA GLN A 721 32.71 -15.25 -2.98
C GLN A 721 34.16 -15.69 -3.27
N ARG A 722 34.59 -15.80 -4.54
CA ARG A 722 35.94 -16.22 -4.92
C ARG A 722 37.04 -15.33 -4.32
N ASN A 723 36.78 -14.02 -4.24
CA ASN A 723 37.68 -13.05 -3.63
C ASN A 723 37.12 -12.58 -2.28
N SER A 724 37.76 -12.98 -1.18
CA SER A 724 37.35 -12.61 0.18
C SER A 724 37.43 -11.11 0.45
N ASP A 725 38.30 -10.39 -0.26
CA ASP A 725 38.55 -8.96 -0.06
C ASP A 725 37.64 -8.09 -0.96
N TYR A 726 36.81 -8.71 -1.80
CA TYR A 726 35.94 -7.99 -2.71
C TYR A 726 34.79 -7.29 -1.96
N TRP A 727 34.67 -5.99 -2.21
CA TRP A 727 33.61 -5.16 -1.64
C TRP A 727 32.42 -5.00 -2.58
N LEU A 728 31.34 -5.75 -2.37
CA LEU A 728 30.10 -5.59 -3.12
C LEU A 728 29.25 -4.46 -2.50
N GLY A 729 29.40 -3.23 -3.01
CA GLY A 729 28.58 -2.09 -2.59
C GLY A 729 27.30 -1.91 -3.41
N CYS A 730 26.38 -1.04 -2.96
CA CYS A 730 25.10 -0.79 -3.64
C CYS A 730 25.19 0.11 -4.90
N TYR A 731 26.38 0.56 -5.31
CA TYR A 731 26.58 1.46 -6.44
C TYR A 731 27.79 1.06 -7.29
N ARG A 732 27.66 -0.04 -8.03
CA ARG A 732 28.71 -0.55 -8.94
C ARG A 732 28.32 -0.26 -10.38
N THR A 733 29.28 0.17 -11.21
CA THR A 733 29.04 0.44 -12.64
C THR A 733 28.82 -0.84 -13.43
N ASP A 734 29.55 -1.90 -13.06
CA ASP A 734 29.64 -3.16 -13.77
C ASP A 734 30.03 -4.29 -12.80
N THR A 735 30.25 -5.48 -13.37
CA THR A 735 30.60 -6.70 -12.65
C THR A 735 32.12 -6.94 -12.53
N THR A 736 32.94 -5.92 -12.80
CA THR A 736 34.40 -6.03 -12.74
C THR A 736 34.87 -6.38 -11.33
N GLY A 737 35.86 -7.27 -11.28
CA GLY A 737 36.52 -7.71 -10.06
C GLY A 737 35.91 -8.95 -9.38
N TRP A 738 34.80 -9.49 -9.90
CA TRP A 738 34.21 -10.72 -9.37
C TRP A 738 33.62 -11.68 -10.42
N LEU A 739 33.14 -11.17 -11.56
CA LEU A 739 32.60 -12.01 -12.63
C LEU A 739 33.64 -12.20 -13.74
N GLU A 740 34.06 -13.46 -13.99
CA GLU A 740 35.04 -13.81 -15.01
C GLU A 740 34.36 -14.41 -16.27
N LEU A 741 35.11 -14.48 -17.38
CA LEU A 741 34.58 -14.99 -18.67
C LEU A 741 34.04 -16.43 -18.55
N GLU A 742 34.75 -17.29 -17.83
CA GLU A 742 34.35 -18.67 -17.60
C GLU A 742 33.03 -18.77 -16.81
N ASP A 743 32.80 -17.85 -15.86
CA ASP A 743 31.53 -17.74 -15.13
C ASP A 743 30.39 -17.35 -16.08
N VAL A 744 30.66 -16.42 -17.01
CA VAL A 744 29.70 -16.00 -18.04
C VAL A 744 29.32 -17.17 -18.96
N HIS A 745 30.30 -17.96 -19.42
CA HIS A 745 30.04 -19.16 -20.22
C HIS A 745 29.16 -20.16 -19.48
N ALA A 746 29.48 -20.45 -18.22
CA ALA A 746 28.71 -21.37 -17.39
C ALA A 746 27.28 -20.84 -17.15
N ALA A 747 27.12 -19.54 -16.89
CA ALA A 747 25.82 -18.92 -16.68
C ALA A 747 24.94 -19.00 -17.95
N ILE A 748 25.50 -18.69 -19.12
CA ILE A 748 24.79 -18.82 -20.41
C ILE A 748 24.35 -20.27 -20.63
N TYR A 749 25.25 -21.24 -20.44
CA TYR A 749 24.91 -22.65 -20.60
C TYR A 749 23.75 -23.09 -19.69
N LEU A 750 23.79 -22.71 -18.40
CA LEU A 750 22.73 -23.05 -17.44
C LEU A 750 21.38 -22.47 -17.86
N LEU A 751 21.36 -21.21 -18.30
CA LEU A 751 20.11 -20.54 -18.69
C LEU A 751 19.60 -20.99 -20.06
N GLU A 752 20.46 -21.52 -20.92
CA GLU A 752 20.03 -22.25 -22.12
C GLU A 752 19.39 -23.60 -21.78
N GLN A 753 19.92 -24.34 -20.79
CA GLN A 753 19.23 -25.55 -20.30
C GLN A 753 17.88 -25.21 -19.67
N ALA A 754 17.81 -24.09 -18.94
CA ALA A 754 16.56 -23.57 -18.41
C ALA A 754 15.56 -23.29 -19.55
N ALA A 755 15.98 -22.59 -20.61
CA ALA A 755 15.11 -22.25 -21.73
C ALA A 755 14.60 -23.49 -22.48
N ARG A 756 15.46 -24.49 -22.70
CA ARG A 756 15.07 -25.77 -23.32
C ARG A 756 14.04 -26.53 -22.49
N ALA A 757 14.13 -26.48 -21.16
CA ALA A 757 13.22 -27.20 -20.27
C ALA A 757 11.78 -26.67 -20.30
N VAL A 758 11.55 -25.48 -20.86
CA VAL A 758 10.25 -24.82 -20.89
C VAL A 758 9.87 -24.31 -22.29
N ALA A 759 10.55 -24.79 -23.34
CA ALA A 759 10.41 -24.28 -24.71
C ALA A 759 8.97 -24.34 -25.25
N ASP A 760 8.16 -25.29 -24.76
CA ASP A 760 6.77 -25.48 -25.17
C ASP A 760 5.76 -24.67 -24.33
N ASP A 761 6.22 -23.93 -23.31
CA ASP A 761 5.39 -23.07 -22.46
C ASP A 761 5.82 -21.61 -22.64
N ALA A 762 4.98 -20.81 -23.32
CA ALA A 762 5.29 -19.42 -23.63
C ALA A 762 5.46 -18.54 -22.38
N VAL A 763 4.72 -18.82 -21.31
CA VAL A 763 4.77 -18.03 -20.06
C VAL A 763 6.08 -18.33 -19.33
N LEU A 764 6.40 -19.61 -19.15
CA LEU A 764 7.64 -20.02 -18.48
C LEU A 764 8.87 -19.66 -19.33
N SER A 765 8.79 -19.79 -20.65
CA SER A 765 9.82 -19.34 -21.59
C SER A 765 10.11 -17.85 -21.43
N HIS A 766 9.08 -17.01 -21.34
CA HIS A 766 9.27 -15.57 -21.11
C HIS A 766 9.93 -15.28 -19.76
N ARG A 767 9.56 -16.00 -18.69
CA ARG A 767 10.19 -15.84 -17.37
C ARG A 767 11.67 -16.21 -17.39
N VAL A 768 12.04 -17.33 -18.02
CA VAL A 768 13.44 -17.74 -18.18
C VAL A 768 14.21 -16.75 -19.05
N TRP A 769 13.59 -16.27 -20.13
CA TRP A 769 14.15 -15.21 -20.97
C TRP A 769 14.45 -13.97 -20.12
N MET A 770 13.51 -13.50 -19.29
CA MET A 770 13.75 -12.36 -18.37
C MET A 770 14.90 -12.62 -17.40
N ALA A 771 14.98 -13.80 -16.77
CA ALA A 771 16.07 -14.15 -15.85
C ALA A 771 17.46 -14.13 -16.52
N ARG A 772 17.54 -14.42 -17.82
CA ARG A 772 18.77 -14.36 -18.61
C ARG A 772 19.27 -12.94 -18.88
N ARG A 773 18.40 -11.92 -18.83
CA ARG A 773 18.80 -10.54 -19.14
C ARG A 773 19.93 -10.05 -18.25
N HIS A 774 19.98 -10.50 -17.01
CA HIS A 774 20.99 -10.03 -16.06
C HIS A 774 22.40 -10.40 -16.51
N ILE A 775 22.64 -11.66 -16.87
CA ILE A 775 23.94 -12.07 -17.39
C ILE A 775 24.21 -11.44 -18.77
N ASP A 776 23.18 -11.29 -19.61
CA ASP A 776 23.33 -10.66 -20.93
C ASP A 776 23.86 -9.22 -20.83
N PHE A 777 23.27 -8.41 -19.95
CA PHE A 777 23.76 -7.05 -19.71
C PHE A 777 25.18 -7.00 -19.14
N ALA A 778 25.50 -7.94 -18.23
CA ALA A 778 26.83 -7.98 -17.62
C ALA A 778 27.95 -8.22 -18.65
N TRP A 779 27.74 -9.11 -19.63
CA TRP A 779 28.76 -9.36 -20.66
C TRP A 779 28.71 -8.37 -21.82
N LEU A 780 27.56 -7.80 -22.16
CA LEU A 780 27.49 -6.74 -23.17
C LEU A 780 28.27 -5.49 -22.73
N ASP A 781 28.13 -5.08 -21.47
CA ASP A 781 28.87 -3.94 -20.91
C ASP A 781 30.40 -4.17 -20.86
N ARG A 782 30.83 -5.43 -20.86
CA ARG A 782 32.24 -5.86 -20.74
C ARG A 782 32.72 -6.67 -21.95
N TYR A 783 32.06 -6.52 -23.10
CA TYR A 783 32.31 -7.37 -24.27
C TYR A 783 33.76 -7.32 -24.74
N ASP A 784 34.32 -6.11 -24.88
CA ASP A 784 35.70 -5.93 -25.36
C ASP A 784 36.73 -6.54 -24.40
N GLU A 785 36.54 -6.37 -23.09
CA GLU A 785 37.37 -6.99 -22.05
C GLU A 785 37.35 -8.53 -22.15
N PHE A 786 36.18 -9.11 -22.42
CA PHE A 786 36.04 -10.55 -22.57
C PHE A 786 36.60 -11.08 -23.89
N VAL A 787 36.55 -10.30 -24.98
CA VAL A 787 37.25 -10.63 -26.23
C VAL A 787 38.77 -10.70 -25.99
N GLU A 788 39.33 -9.69 -25.33
CA GLU A 788 40.75 -9.66 -24.98
C GLU A 788 41.12 -10.84 -24.08
N THR A 789 40.35 -11.09 -23.02
CA THR A 789 40.56 -12.22 -22.11
C THR A 789 40.54 -13.57 -22.82
N ALA A 790 39.60 -13.77 -23.77
CA ALA A 790 39.50 -15.00 -24.55
C ALA A 790 40.75 -15.22 -25.42
N GLN A 791 41.27 -14.16 -26.03
CA GLN A 791 42.50 -14.19 -26.82
C GLN A 791 43.72 -14.50 -25.95
N GLU A 792 43.86 -13.81 -24.81
CA GLU A 792 44.96 -14.00 -23.87
C GLU A 792 45.01 -15.41 -23.28
N LYS A 793 43.85 -15.94 -22.88
CA LYS A 793 43.71 -17.30 -22.33
C LYS A 793 43.68 -18.39 -23.41
N ASN A 794 43.64 -18.02 -24.69
CA ASN A 794 43.48 -18.93 -25.82
C ASN A 794 42.26 -19.88 -25.67
N ILE A 795 41.11 -19.31 -25.31
CA ILE A 795 39.82 -20.02 -25.20
C ILE A 795 38.80 -19.42 -26.17
N ALA A 796 37.81 -20.22 -26.58
CA ALA A 796 36.74 -19.74 -27.44
C ALA A 796 35.80 -18.78 -26.69
N LEU A 797 35.43 -17.66 -27.32
CA LEU A 797 34.59 -16.64 -26.70
C LEU A 797 33.19 -17.15 -26.37
N ASN A 798 32.59 -18.05 -27.16
CA ASN A 798 31.30 -18.72 -26.90
C ASN A 798 30.15 -17.83 -26.37
N LEU A 799 30.19 -16.52 -26.64
CA LEU A 799 29.11 -15.60 -26.32
C LEU A 799 28.10 -15.58 -27.48
N PRO A 800 26.80 -15.33 -27.19
CA PRO A 800 25.80 -15.06 -28.22
C PRO A 800 26.22 -13.88 -29.10
N ASP A 801 25.68 -13.84 -30.32
CA ASP A 801 25.83 -12.66 -31.18
C ASP A 801 25.27 -11.41 -30.46
N PRO A 802 26.11 -10.40 -30.14
CA PRO A 802 25.67 -9.21 -29.43
C PRO A 802 24.62 -8.41 -30.20
N VAL A 803 24.69 -8.37 -31.54
CA VAL A 803 23.72 -7.63 -32.36
C VAL A 803 22.33 -8.27 -32.23
N ALA A 804 22.26 -9.61 -32.35
CA ALA A 804 21.02 -10.35 -32.20
C ALA A 804 20.40 -10.20 -30.79
N VAL A 805 21.24 -10.18 -29.74
CA VAL A 805 20.75 -9.94 -28.38
C VAL A 805 20.18 -8.53 -28.24
N VAL A 806 20.91 -7.49 -28.69
CA VAL A 806 20.44 -6.10 -28.62
C VAL A 806 19.18 -5.88 -29.47
N ASP A 807 19.05 -6.55 -30.63
CA ASP A 807 17.82 -6.55 -31.44
C ASP A 807 16.61 -7.10 -30.69
N SER A 808 16.79 -8.17 -29.92
CA SER A 808 15.72 -8.74 -29.10
C SER A 808 15.20 -7.79 -28.01
N LEU A 809 15.99 -6.76 -27.64
CA LEU A 809 15.61 -5.77 -26.63
C LEU A 809 14.82 -4.58 -27.21
N ALA A 810 14.83 -4.40 -28.54
CA ALA A 810 14.22 -3.25 -29.19
C ALA A 810 12.73 -3.03 -28.83
N PRO A 811 11.88 -4.08 -28.72
CA PRO A 811 10.48 -3.91 -28.27
C PRO A 811 10.32 -3.33 -26.87
N TYR A 812 11.36 -3.44 -26.03
CA TYR A 812 11.33 -3.04 -24.62
C TYR A 812 11.99 -1.70 -24.35
N ARG A 813 12.53 -1.02 -25.37
CA ARG A 813 13.25 0.25 -25.27
C ARG A 813 12.57 1.27 -24.34
N ASN A 814 11.24 1.36 -24.39
CA ASN A 814 10.45 2.31 -23.58
C ASN A 814 9.58 1.64 -22.49
N ALA A 815 9.77 0.35 -22.21
CA ALA A 815 8.87 -0.44 -21.37
C ALA A 815 9.44 -0.76 -19.98
N TRP A 816 10.76 -0.96 -19.85
CA TRP A 816 11.34 -1.51 -18.62
C TRP A 816 11.61 -0.51 -17.50
N GLY A 817 11.42 0.78 -17.75
CA GLY A 817 11.54 1.83 -16.73
C GLY A 817 12.97 2.09 -16.30
N ASN A 818 13.18 2.37 -15.00
CA ASN A 818 14.38 3.08 -14.55
C ASN A 818 15.70 2.33 -14.76
N PHE A 819 16.70 3.13 -15.13
CA PHE A 819 18.13 2.86 -15.23
C PHE A 819 18.90 4.00 -14.55
N ARG A 820 20.09 3.77 -13.95
CA ARG A 820 20.79 4.84 -13.20
C ARG A 820 22.31 4.88 -13.38
N GLU A 821 22.78 5.05 -14.61
CA GLU A 821 24.22 5.31 -14.90
C GLU A 821 24.65 6.77 -14.59
N GLY A 822 23.86 7.54 -13.83
CA GLY A 822 24.19 8.91 -13.39
C GLY A 822 23.75 9.26 -11.95
N PRO A 823 24.09 10.47 -11.46
CA PRO A 823 23.45 11.03 -10.28
C PRO A 823 21.92 11.21 -10.51
N ARG A 824 21.51 11.37 -11.77
CA ARG A 824 20.12 11.47 -12.22
C ARG A 824 19.57 10.10 -12.67
N PRO A 825 18.33 9.75 -12.29
CA PRO A 825 17.60 8.62 -12.90
C PRO A 825 17.46 8.83 -14.41
N ALA A 826 17.56 7.75 -15.17
CA ALA A 826 17.24 7.67 -16.59
C ALA A 826 16.27 6.50 -16.81
N ASP A 827 15.67 6.39 -17.99
CA ASP A 827 14.91 5.20 -18.36
C ASP A 827 15.77 4.25 -19.20
N PHE A 828 15.32 3.00 -19.33
CA PHE A 828 15.99 1.94 -20.09
C PHE A 828 16.37 2.35 -21.51
N TYR A 829 15.64 3.25 -22.17
CA TYR A 829 15.99 3.69 -23.52
C TYR A 829 17.40 4.30 -23.61
N VAL A 830 17.87 4.98 -22.56
CA VAL A 830 19.22 5.56 -22.52
C VAL A 830 20.28 4.46 -22.55
N TYR A 831 20.04 3.39 -21.77
CA TYR A 831 20.92 2.23 -21.74
C TYR A 831 20.86 1.43 -23.05
N PHE A 832 19.66 1.21 -23.59
CA PHE A 832 19.47 0.56 -24.87
C PHE A 832 20.17 1.31 -26.01
N ASP A 833 20.07 2.65 -26.06
CA ASP A 833 20.70 3.46 -27.10
C ASP A 833 22.24 3.41 -27.00
N LYS A 834 22.80 3.32 -25.78
CA LYS A 834 24.22 3.05 -25.54
C LYS A 834 24.63 1.69 -26.12
N LEU A 835 23.90 0.62 -25.79
CA LEU A 835 24.15 -0.72 -26.33
C LEU A 835 24.02 -0.75 -27.85
N ARG A 836 23.03 -0.06 -28.43
CA ARG A 836 22.83 0.04 -29.87
C ARG A 836 23.96 0.78 -30.58
N THR A 837 24.55 1.78 -29.93
CA THR A 837 25.72 2.49 -30.44
C THR A 837 26.96 1.59 -30.44
N GLN A 838 27.12 0.76 -29.41
CA GLN A 838 28.21 -0.21 -29.29
C GLN A 838 28.05 -1.38 -30.28
N PHE A 839 26.82 -1.84 -30.52
CA PHE A 839 26.49 -2.97 -31.39
C PHE A 839 25.49 -2.55 -32.48
N PRO A 840 25.95 -1.89 -33.56
CA PRO A 840 25.10 -1.46 -34.68
C PRO A 840 24.59 -2.65 -35.51
N GLN A 841 23.45 -2.46 -36.19
CA GLN A 841 22.85 -3.45 -37.11
C GLN A 841 23.66 -3.65 -38.39
#